data_AF-A0A2A4C2Y7-F1
#
_entry.id   AF-A0A2A4C2Y7-F1
#
_cell.length_a   1.000
_cell.length_b   1.000
_cell.length_c   1.000
_cell.angle_alpha   90.00
_cell.angle_beta   90.00
_cell.angle_gamma   90.00
#
_symmetry.space_group_name_H-M   'P 1'
#
loop_
_entity.id
_entity.type
_entity.pdbx_description
1 polymer ?
#
loop_
_entity_poly.entity_id
_entity_poly.type
_entity_poly.pdbx_seq_one_letter_code
_entity_poly.pdbx_strand_id
1 'polypeptide(L)'
;MQVAALRVMTQLEARGMRPIPFRSSGGAGLHIYMLWDEPQDAYSVRCLLRDALAACELRDGTKGVAAGQVEVFPKQNSVPSDGFGNMFVLPLAGASVPLDSFELDDMPKEYAAEMDWPVSAPVPHVAREEIVMPGAVDVPVELETLKSALDMIPNAGDDELDYEQWRDVVFGIHHAARGDDAGLALAHEFSARSSKYNPRFLDERVWPHIGKTGVDERAPITGRTVLHLARAHGWQEPIEDDFEVAARVEAVAVGAPRAAAPVAETRDDAPFDDDDVIFVQSDPPPAKPPRAGKKKGADEPPKGYRARTEFGNAERMLDRFGAGLMYVPELEAWYMWTGVYWRRAVQVELENMAKETIRALPDEADELQTAEERIEFFKFCAVCQKAAMVSNMIRLAASDPRVVVPVTELDRHTHLLGVANGAVNLRTGELLAPDKEHRITVVTPVSYDPRAAAPLFEQTVRDVFFDDAEQIEFFQRLIGYALMGVPREDLLAIPYGMGSNGKSTVLGAIRSAFGGHAKSASAETFLSAGAGGGGSAGAAREDLLRLRGARFVYVSEPDEGSELREGLIKSMTGGDPIPARGMYAKATVEIVPTWVAFMPTNHRPIVKGDDHAIWRRLMLVPFTRNFDRDPDVVKDPARAERIAAELAGVLAWSVRGALAYRAHGLKPPRSVAAARDAYKADMDLLGEWMDERCKVDSGGAASNEDLWRSWRSFAEQRGELRFIANSRALARRLGARGFLQVKDSHGIRGRGFAGICVDDEVDFEGCDLG
;
A
#
# COMPACT_ATOMS: atom_id res chain seq x y z
N MET A 1 -13.08 6.01 32.81
CA MET A 1 -11.63 6.19 32.68
C MET A 1 -11.02 6.65 34.01
N GLN A 2 -11.42 7.82 34.54
CA GLN A 2 -10.94 8.36 35.84
C GLN A 2 -10.89 7.33 36.98
N VAL A 3 -11.96 6.54 37.21
CA VAL A 3 -11.98 5.48 38.24
C VAL A 3 -10.82 4.46 38.11
N ALA A 4 -10.43 4.11 36.89
CA ALA A 4 -9.29 3.21 36.68
C ALA A 4 -7.95 3.94 36.88
N ALA A 5 -7.85 5.21 36.49
CA ALA A 5 -6.68 6.03 36.75
C ALA A 5 -6.44 6.19 38.27
N LEU A 6 -7.47 6.52 39.05
CA LEU A 6 -7.38 6.60 40.52
C LEU A 6 -6.93 5.27 41.14
N ARG A 7 -7.52 4.12 40.75
CA ARG A 7 -7.08 2.79 41.23
C ARG A 7 -5.58 2.56 40.97
N VAL A 8 -5.12 2.88 39.76
CA VAL A 8 -3.70 2.73 39.36
C VAL A 8 -2.81 3.69 40.15
N MET A 9 -3.21 4.96 40.30
CA MET A 9 -2.48 5.96 41.09
C MET A 9 -2.31 5.52 42.54
N THR A 10 -3.37 5.08 43.21
CA THR A 10 -3.28 4.54 44.58
C THR A 10 -2.35 3.32 44.68
N GLN A 11 -2.34 2.43 43.69
CA GLN A 11 -1.40 1.31 43.66
C GLN A 11 0.05 1.73 43.41
N LEU A 12 0.29 2.80 42.67
CA LEU A 12 1.61 3.39 42.44
C LEU A 12 2.12 4.10 43.70
N GLU A 13 1.27 4.86 44.39
CA GLU A 13 1.57 5.52 45.66
C GLU A 13 1.91 4.51 46.77
N ALA A 14 1.16 3.41 46.85
CA ALA A 14 1.46 2.31 47.77
C ALA A 14 2.82 1.62 47.50
N ARG A 15 3.41 1.85 46.31
CA ARG A 15 4.75 1.39 45.90
C ARG A 15 5.81 2.49 45.99
N GLY A 16 5.50 3.64 46.59
CA GLY A 16 6.43 4.77 46.78
C GLY A 16 6.60 5.69 45.56
N MET A 17 5.78 5.52 44.54
CA MET A 17 5.78 6.42 43.37
C MET A 17 4.93 7.67 43.63
N ARG A 18 5.19 8.74 42.87
CA ARG A 18 4.40 9.97 42.84
C ARG A 18 3.77 10.14 41.46
N PRO A 19 2.53 9.64 41.24
CA PRO A 19 1.87 9.73 39.94
C PRO A 19 1.32 11.14 39.69
N ILE A 20 1.52 11.65 38.47
CA ILE A 20 1.07 12.99 38.06
C ILE A 20 0.13 12.85 36.84
N PRO A 21 -1.19 13.09 36.97
CA PRO A 21 -2.17 12.85 35.92
C PRO A 21 -2.32 14.02 34.94
N PHE A 22 -2.50 13.71 33.66
CA PHE A 22 -2.78 14.68 32.58
C PHE A 22 -3.85 14.15 31.62
N ARG A 23 -4.73 15.04 31.14
CA ARG A 23 -5.59 14.77 29.99
C ARG A 23 -4.77 14.85 28.71
N SER A 24 -4.97 13.89 27.82
CA SER A 24 -4.34 13.82 26.50
C SER A 24 -4.77 15.00 25.62
N SER A 25 -3.89 15.45 24.72
CA SER A 25 -4.14 16.56 23.79
C SER A 25 -5.32 16.34 22.82
N GLY A 26 -5.73 15.08 22.62
CA GLY A 26 -6.94 14.72 21.88
C GLY A 26 -8.21 14.59 22.72
N GLY A 27 -8.18 14.97 24.01
CA GLY A 27 -9.32 14.96 24.95
C GLY A 27 -9.78 13.57 25.44
N ALA A 28 -9.62 12.53 24.63
CA ALA A 28 -10.20 11.20 24.85
C ALA A 28 -9.37 10.24 25.74
N GLY A 29 -8.22 10.65 26.28
CA GLY A 29 -7.30 9.80 27.04
C GLY A 29 -6.67 10.50 28.24
N LEU A 30 -6.05 9.72 29.13
CA LEU A 30 -5.37 10.18 30.34
C LEU A 30 -3.98 9.54 30.43
N HIS A 31 -2.96 10.35 30.72
CA HIS A 31 -1.57 9.94 30.93
C HIS A 31 -1.22 10.10 32.41
N ILE A 32 -0.48 9.15 32.98
CA ILE A 32 0.05 9.22 34.35
C ILE A 32 1.57 9.20 34.24
N TYR A 33 2.23 10.27 34.69
CA TYR A 33 3.68 10.38 34.69
C TYR A 33 4.25 10.12 36.07
N MET A 34 5.49 9.64 36.11
CA MET A 34 6.31 9.52 37.30
C MET A 34 7.66 10.18 36.97
N LEU A 35 8.19 10.95 37.91
CA LEU A 35 9.47 11.66 37.77
C LEU A 35 10.49 11.12 38.77
N TRP A 36 11.76 11.12 38.39
CA TRP A 36 12.91 10.72 39.20
C TRP A 36 14.07 11.68 38.91
N ASP A 37 14.81 12.08 39.94
CA ASP A 37 15.99 12.96 39.79
C ASP A 37 17.20 12.19 39.22
N GLU A 38 17.27 10.88 39.47
CA GLU A 38 18.35 9.99 39.03
C GLU A 38 17.85 9.00 37.96
N PRO A 39 18.69 8.59 36.98
CA PRO A 39 18.34 7.58 35.98
C PRO A 39 17.89 6.25 36.60
N GLN A 40 16.82 5.66 36.06
CA GLN A 40 16.25 4.38 36.52
C GLN A 40 16.45 3.27 35.47
N ASP A 41 16.62 2.01 35.90
CA ASP A 41 16.59 0.87 34.97
C ASP A 41 15.19 0.69 34.38
N ALA A 42 15.07 0.87 33.06
CA ALA A 42 13.81 0.81 32.33
C ALA A 42 13.07 -0.54 32.45
N TYR A 43 13.80 -1.64 32.69
CA TYR A 43 13.19 -2.95 32.92
C TYR A 43 12.48 -3.01 34.28
N SER A 44 13.18 -2.63 35.34
CA SER A 44 12.67 -2.56 36.72
C SER A 44 11.47 -1.62 36.83
N VAL A 45 11.53 -0.44 36.17
CA VAL A 45 10.39 0.49 36.07
C VAL A 45 9.16 -0.20 35.47
N ARG A 46 9.30 -0.88 34.31
CA ARG A 46 8.17 -1.58 33.69
C ARG A 46 7.62 -2.72 34.55
N CYS A 47 8.46 -3.44 35.29
CA CYS A 47 7.97 -4.46 36.22
C CYS A 47 7.09 -3.83 37.31
N LEU A 48 7.57 -2.79 37.99
CA LEU A 48 6.79 -2.07 39.02
C LEU A 48 5.45 -1.55 38.47
N LEU A 49 5.45 -0.97 37.27
CA LEU A 49 4.23 -0.48 36.62
C LEU A 49 3.25 -1.61 36.25
N ARG A 50 3.76 -2.74 35.74
CA ARG A 50 2.94 -3.93 35.44
C ARG A 50 2.36 -4.55 36.71
N ASP A 51 3.10 -4.58 37.81
CA ASP A 51 2.63 -5.08 39.10
C ASP A 51 1.56 -4.17 39.72
N ALA A 52 1.64 -2.85 39.48
CA ALA A 52 0.60 -1.90 39.87
C ALA A 52 -0.68 -2.05 39.03
N LEU A 53 -0.55 -2.29 37.71
CA LEU A 53 -1.68 -2.61 36.83
C LEU A 53 -2.33 -3.94 37.20
N ALA A 54 -1.55 -4.99 37.46
CA ALA A 54 -2.05 -6.31 37.82
C ALA A 54 -2.87 -6.28 39.12
N ALA A 55 -2.44 -5.50 40.12
CA ALA A 55 -3.21 -5.24 41.34
C ALA A 55 -4.52 -4.46 41.10
N CYS A 56 -4.71 -3.86 39.92
CA CYS A 56 -5.95 -3.23 39.47
C CYS A 56 -6.78 -4.11 38.51
N GLU A 57 -6.40 -5.38 38.30
CA GLU A 57 -6.98 -6.28 37.29
C GLU A 57 -6.78 -5.79 35.84
N LEU A 58 -5.72 -5.00 35.61
CA LEU A 58 -5.33 -4.44 34.32
C LEU A 58 -4.01 -5.07 33.85
N ARG A 59 -3.73 -5.01 32.54
CA ARG A 59 -2.49 -5.51 31.92
C ARG A 59 -1.90 -4.51 30.93
N ASP A 60 -0.61 -4.61 30.68
CA ASP A 60 0.09 -3.80 29.66
C ASP A 60 -0.49 -4.07 28.26
N GLY A 61 -0.94 -3.05 27.55
CA GLY A 61 -1.47 -3.17 26.19
C GLY A 61 -2.20 -1.93 25.66
N THR A 62 -2.42 -1.91 24.35
CA THR A 62 -2.92 -0.73 23.61
C THR A 62 -4.43 -0.70 23.38
N LYS A 63 -5.18 -1.76 23.75
CA LYS A 63 -6.65 -1.83 23.51
C LYS A 63 -7.50 -1.00 24.48
N GLY A 64 -6.87 -0.27 25.40
CA GLY A 64 -7.52 0.65 26.33
C GLY A 64 -8.26 -0.03 27.50
N VAL A 65 -8.69 0.81 28.45
CA VAL A 65 -9.20 0.37 29.77
C VAL A 65 -10.43 -0.54 29.66
N ALA A 66 -11.29 -0.33 28.65
CA ALA A 66 -12.46 -1.17 28.42
C ALA A 66 -12.11 -2.64 28.05
N ALA A 67 -10.92 -2.89 27.50
CA ALA A 67 -10.38 -4.23 27.24
C ALA A 67 -9.49 -4.77 28.39
N GLY A 68 -9.50 -4.08 29.53
CA GLY A 68 -8.63 -4.33 30.67
C GLY A 68 -7.16 -3.98 30.41
N GLN A 69 -6.88 -3.06 29.47
CA GLN A 69 -5.51 -2.74 29.06
C GLN A 69 -5.12 -1.28 29.33
N VAL A 70 -3.87 -1.05 29.75
CA VAL A 70 -3.24 0.27 29.89
C VAL A 70 -1.85 0.18 29.28
N GLU A 71 -1.43 1.20 28.53
CA GLU A 71 -0.14 1.17 27.87
C GLU A 71 0.99 1.63 28.79
N VAL A 72 2.02 0.79 28.99
CA VAL A 72 3.18 1.11 29.85
C VAL A 72 4.38 1.62 29.02
N PHE A 73 5.00 2.70 29.46
CA PHE A 73 6.25 3.26 28.91
C PHE A 73 7.36 3.31 29.99
N PRO A 74 8.65 3.37 29.63
CA PRO A 74 9.21 3.35 28.27
C PRO A 74 9.24 1.92 27.66
N LYS A 75 9.01 1.79 26.34
CA LYS A 75 9.02 0.48 25.65
C LYS A 75 10.42 -0.10 25.42
N GLN A 76 11.44 0.76 25.32
CA GLN A 76 12.84 0.41 25.02
C GLN A 76 13.65 0.06 26.27
N ASN A 77 14.81 -0.58 26.09
CA ASN A 77 15.76 -0.92 27.16
C ASN A 77 16.93 0.07 27.30
N SER A 78 17.18 0.87 26.26
CA SER A 78 18.27 1.85 26.17
C SER A 78 17.86 2.97 25.22
N VAL A 79 18.59 4.08 25.25
CA VAL A 79 18.52 5.17 24.26
C VAL A 79 19.95 5.45 23.80
N PRO A 80 20.22 5.60 22.49
CA PRO A 80 21.55 5.99 22.00
C PRO A 80 21.98 7.36 22.55
N SER A 81 23.28 7.60 22.68
CA SER A 81 23.80 8.87 23.22
C SER A 81 23.53 10.10 22.33
N ASP A 82 23.19 9.88 21.07
CA ASP A 82 22.80 10.85 20.04
C ASP A 82 21.33 10.69 19.60
N GLY A 83 20.59 9.77 20.22
CA GLY A 83 19.23 9.39 19.84
C GLY A 83 18.15 9.90 20.80
N PHE A 84 16.91 9.89 20.32
CA PHE A 84 15.73 10.09 21.16
C PHE A 84 15.12 8.74 21.54
N GLY A 85 14.51 8.69 22.72
CA GLY A 85 13.67 7.56 23.11
C GLY A 85 12.34 7.51 22.36
N ASN A 86 11.53 6.48 22.66
CA ASN A 86 10.11 6.41 22.27
C ASN A 86 9.44 7.78 22.36
N MET A 87 8.85 8.24 21.26
CA MET A 87 8.10 9.50 21.23
C MET A 87 6.77 9.34 21.97
N PHE A 88 6.72 9.80 23.21
CA PHE A 88 5.47 10.03 23.94
C PHE A 88 5.23 11.54 24.08
N VAL A 89 3.98 11.95 24.25
CA VAL A 89 3.64 13.36 24.54
C VAL A 89 4.21 13.69 25.91
N LEU A 90 5.02 14.75 26.02
CA LEU A 90 5.55 15.19 27.31
C LEU A 90 4.45 15.88 28.14
N PRO A 91 4.57 15.91 29.49
CA PRO A 91 3.75 16.79 30.33
C PRO A 91 3.75 18.21 29.78
N LEU A 92 2.59 18.87 29.80
CA LEU A 92 2.35 20.23 29.29
C LEU A 92 2.55 20.45 27.77
N ALA A 93 2.96 19.44 26.99
CA ALA A 93 3.17 19.57 25.55
C ALA A 93 1.85 19.69 24.76
N GLY A 94 1.81 20.65 23.83
CA GLY A 94 0.63 20.90 22.99
C GLY A 94 -0.62 21.23 23.83
N ALA A 95 -1.71 20.50 23.59
CA ALA A 95 -2.99 20.70 24.26
C ALA A 95 -3.21 19.80 25.50
N SER A 96 -2.19 19.13 26.04
CA SER A 96 -2.35 18.35 27.29
C SER A 96 -2.73 19.25 28.46
N VAL A 97 -3.69 18.84 29.29
CA VAL A 97 -4.15 19.59 30.47
C VAL A 97 -3.72 18.84 31.74
N PRO A 98 -3.02 19.47 32.70
CA PRO A 98 -2.74 18.86 34.00
C PRO A 98 -4.04 18.59 34.75
N LEU A 99 -4.09 17.54 35.58
CA LEU A 99 -5.28 17.19 36.35
C LEU A 99 -4.98 17.24 37.85
N ASP A 100 -5.98 17.60 38.67
CA ASP A 100 -5.89 17.43 40.12
C ASP A 100 -5.74 15.94 40.49
N SER A 101 -4.93 15.63 41.51
CA SER A 101 -4.60 14.24 41.86
C SER A 101 -5.72 13.47 42.58
N PHE A 102 -6.76 14.14 43.07
CA PHE A 102 -7.87 13.54 43.80
C PHE A 102 -9.13 13.42 42.93
N GLU A 103 -9.55 14.52 42.29
CA GLU A 103 -10.81 14.58 41.52
C GLU A 103 -10.59 14.32 40.02
N LEU A 104 -9.34 14.43 39.53
CA LEU A 104 -8.97 14.32 38.11
C LEU A 104 -9.70 15.31 37.20
N ASP A 105 -9.97 16.50 37.75
CA ASP A 105 -10.50 17.66 37.06
C ASP A 105 -9.39 18.56 36.47
N ASP A 106 -9.76 19.34 35.46
CA ASP A 106 -8.82 20.13 34.65
C ASP A 106 -8.18 21.27 35.45
N MET A 107 -6.88 21.16 35.69
CA MET A 107 -6.07 22.17 36.36
C MET A 107 -5.58 23.22 35.33
N PRO A 108 -5.65 24.53 35.64
CA PRO A 108 -4.99 25.58 34.86
C PRO A 108 -3.49 25.29 34.65
N LYS A 109 -2.99 25.55 33.43
CA LYS A 109 -1.57 25.29 33.08
C LYS A 109 -0.61 26.17 33.87
N GLU A 110 -1.07 27.33 34.28
CA GLU A 110 -0.35 28.30 35.09
C GLU A 110 0.03 27.70 36.45
N TYR A 111 -0.90 26.99 37.11
CA TYR A 111 -0.61 26.32 38.39
C TYR A 111 0.39 25.18 38.23
N ALA A 112 0.32 24.40 37.14
CA ALA A 112 1.30 23.34 36.89
C ALA A 112 2.71 23.87 36.55
N ALA A 113 2.83 25.13 36.12
CA ALA A 113 4.13 25.79 35.94
C ALA A 113 4.74 26.30 37.27
N GLU A 114 3.90 26.55 38.28
CA GLU A 114 4.30 27.00 39.63
C GLU A 114 4.36 25.85 40.66
N MET A 115 3.95 24.64 40.29
CA MET A 115 3.91 23.46 41.16
C MET A 115 5.32 22.88 41.40
N ASP A 116 5.63 22.56 42.66
CA ASP A 116 6.76 21.69 43.01
C ASP A 116 6.47 20.27 42.50
N TRP A 117 7.17 19.84 41.45
CA TRP A 117 6.92 18.56 40.79
C TRP A 117 7.33 17.38 41.68
N PRO A 118 6.41 16.48 42.06
CA PRO A 118 6.70 15.45 43.06
C PRO A 118 7.56 14.32 42.47
N VAL A 119 8.73 14.11 43.07
CA VAL A 119 9.69 13.07 42.68
C VAL A 119 9.34 11.73 43.34
N SER A 120 9.40 10.66 42.56
CA SER A 120 9.16 9.27 42.99
C SER A 120 10.38 8.66 43.67
N ALA A 121 10.16 7.69 44.56
CA ALA A 121 11.27 6.91 45.13
C ALA A 121 12.02 6.12 44.03
N PRO A 122 13.33 5.85 44.19
CA PRO A 122 14.08 4.98 43.28
C PRO A 122 13.42 3.60 43.14
N VAL A 123 13.37 3.07 41.92
CA VAL A 123 12.74 1.78 41.65
C VAL A 123 13.69 0.65 42.06
N PRO A 124 13.25 -0.32 42.88
CA PRO A 124 14.08 -1.48 43.23
C PRO A 124 14.53 -2.25 41.97
N HIS A 125 15.83 -2.50 41.86
CA HIS A 125 16.38 -3.22 40.71
C HIS A 125 15.88 -4.67 40.66
N VAL A 126 15.11 -5.00 39.63
CA VAL A 126 14.66 -6.36 39.34
C VAL A 126 15.74 -7.05 38.52
N ALA A 127 16.39 -8.05 39.10
CA ALA A 127 17.31 -8.91 38.36
C ALA A 127 16.58 -9.51 37.15
N ARG A 128 17.14 -9.31 35.96
CA ARG A 128 16.65 -9.97 34.75
C ARG A 128 16.94 -11.46 34.89
N GLU A 129 16.00 -12.31 34.52
CA GLU A 129 16.28 -13.74 34.38
C GLU A 129 17.45 -13.89 33.40
N GLU A 130 18.50 -14.59 33.82
CA GLU A 130 19.67 -14.82 32.97
C GLU A 130 19.23 -15.72 31.82
N ILE A 131 19.27 -15.20 30.59
CA ILE A 131 18.90 -15.97 29.40
C ILE A 131 20.01 -17.00 29.19
N VAL A 132 19.78 -18.21 29.72
CA VAL A 132 20.63 -19.36 29.45
C VAL A 132 20.59 -19.60 27.94
N MET A 133 21.71 -19.31 27.28
CA MET A 133 21.87 -19.61 25.86
C MET A 133 21.66 -21.12 25.65
N PRO A 134 20.84 -21.53 24.67
CA PRO A 134 20.80 -22.93 24.27
C PRO A 134 22.21 -23.37 23.88
N GLY A 135 22.66 -24.52 24.39
CA GLY A 135 23.86 -25.16 23.86
C GLY A 135 23.64 -25.55 22.40
N ALA A 136 24.73 -25.71 21.64
CA ALA A 136 24.67 -26.20 20.27
C ALA A 136 23.87 -27.50 20.22
N VAL A 137 22.85 -27.55 19.38
CA VAL A 137 21.91 -28.68 19.32
C VAL A 137 22.53 -29.78 18.46
N ASP A 138 22.53 -31.02 18.96
CA ASP A 138 22.70 -32.21 18.13
C ASP A 138 21.40 -32.39 17.31
N VAL A 139 21.50 -32.14 16.02
CA VAL A 139 20.36 -32.06 15.10
C VAL A 139 20.22 -33.37 14.31
N PRO A 140 19.00 -33.89 14.08
CA PRO A 140 18.79 -35.06 13.24
C PRO A 140 19.36 -34.89 11.82
N VAL A 141 19.79 -35.99 11.20
CA VAL A 141 20.42 -36.00 9.87
C VAL A 141 19.56 -35.29 8.82
N GLU A 142 18.23 -35.44 8.92
CA GLU A 142 17.24 -34.82 8.04
C GLU A 142 17.21 -33.27 8.10
N LEU A 143 17.85 -32.68 9.11
CA LEU A 143 17.95 -31.24 9.35
C LEU A 143 19.40 -30.71 9.30
N GLU A 144 20.42 -31.56 9.07
CA GLU A 144 21.83 -31.13 8.93
C GLU A 144 22.02 -30.09 7.82
N THR A 145 21.45 -30.32 6.64
CA THR A 145 21.47 -29.38 5.51
C THR A 145 20.81 -28.04 5.86
N LEU A 146 19.75 -28.06 6.68
CA LEU A 146 19.09 -26.85 7.16
C LEU A 146 19.96 -26.12 8.20
N LYS A 147 20.60 -26.84 9.13
CA LYS A 147 21.53 -26.27 10.10
C LYS A 147 22.71 -25.60 9.41
N SER A 148 23.33 -26.28 8.45
CA SER A 148 24.41 -25.74 7.62
C SER A 148 24.00 -24.43 6.91
N ALA A 149 22.76 -24.34 6.41
CA ALA A 149 22.23 -23.12 5.82
C ALA A 149 22.01 -22.01 6.86
N LEU A 150 21.47 -22.34 8.04
CA LEU A 150 21.28 -21.40 9.15
C LEU A 150 22.60 -20.83 9.67
N ASP A 151 23.68 -21.63 9.70
CA ASP A 151 25.01 -21.21 10.15
C ASP A 151 25.64 -20.13 9.27
N MET A 152 25.24 -20.05 8.00
CA MET A 152 25.68 -19.00 7.08
C MET A 152 24.82 -17.73 7.12
N ILE A 153 23.64 -17.76 7.75
CA ILE A 153 22.78 -16.58 7.86
C ILE A 153 23.23 -15.76 9.10
N PRO A 154 23.66 -14.50 8.93
CA PRO A 154 24.00 -13.64 10.05
C PRO A 154 22.73 -13.22 10.80
N ASN A 155 22.86 -13.08 12.11
CA ASN A 155 21.78 -12.62 12.99
C ASN A 155 22.35 -11.99 14.27
N ALA A 156 23.44 -11.22 14.14
CA ALA A 156 24.19 -10.66 15.25
C ALA A 156 24.94 -9.38 14.82
N GLY A 157 25.19 -8.46 15.76
CA GLY A 157 25.93 -7.23 15.49
C GLY A 157 25.21 -6.31 14.49
N ASP A 158 25.97 -5.73 13.56
CA ASP A 158 25.44 -4.85 12.51
C ASP A 158 24.61 -5.60 11.44
N ASP A 159 24.80 -6.91 11.32
CA ASP A 159 24.06 -7.82 10.42
C ASP A 159 22.91 -8.56 11.16
N GLU A 160 22.33 -7.94 12.19
CA GLU A 160 21.21 -8.48 12.94
C GLU A 160 19.87 -8.30 12.18
N LEU A 161 19.12 -9.39 12.01
CA LEU A 161 17.89 -9.38 11.20
C LEU A 161 16.80 -8.48 11.79
N ASP A 162 15.94 -7.97 10.90
CA ASP A 162 14.67 -7.36 11.30
C ASP A 162 13.63 -8.43 11.66
N TYR A 163 12.49 -8.01 12.22
CA TYR A 163 11.44 -8.92 12.68
C TYR A 163 10.82 -9.75 11.55
N GLU A 164 10.68 -9.21 10.33
CA GLU A 164 10.08 -9.95 9.22
C GLU A 164 11.05 -10.99 8.66
N GLN A 165 12.32 -10.61 8.50
CA GLN A 165 13.40 -11.50 8.09
C GLN A 165 13.59 -12.65 9.09
N TRP A 166 13.68 -12.33 10.39
CA TRP A 166 13.79 -13.33 11.46
C TRP A 166 12.56 -14.26 11.51
N ARG A 167 11.35 -13.70 11.43
CA ARG A 167 10.10 -14.48 11.38
C ARG A 167 10.11 -15.46 10.22
N ASP A 168 10.54 -15.03 9.04
CA ASP A 168 10.52 -15.86 7.84
C ASP A 168 11.56 -16.99 7.92
N VAL A 169 12.70 -16.77 8.58
CA VAL A 169 13.63 -17.87 8.93
C VAL A 169 12.98 -18.84 9.91
N VAL A 170 12.41 -18.36 11.02
CA VAL A 170 11.74 -19.21 12.03
C VAL A 170 10.58 -20.02 11.43
N PHE A 171 9.79 -19.43 10.54
CA PHE A 171 8.70 -20.11 9.82
C PHE A 171 9.26 -21.18 8.87
N GLY A 172 10.38 -20.90 8.20
CA GLY A 172 11.08 -21.87 7.36
C GLY A 172 11.61 -23.07 8.15
N ILE A 173 12.16 -22.84 9.35
CA ILE A 173 12.59 -23.90 10.29
C ILE A 173 11.37 -24.72 10.74
N HIS A 174 10.33 -24.08 11.25
CA HIS A 174 9.10 -24.75 11.68
C HIS A 174 8.48 -25.60 10.56
N HIS A 175 8.47 -25.10 9.33
CA HIS A 175 7.97 -25.88 8.19
C HIS A 175 8.87 -27.08 7.87
N ALA A 176 10.20 -26.92 7.87
CA ALA A 176 11.13 -28.00 7.55
C ALA A 176 11.07 -29.13 8.59
N ALA A 177 11.10 -28.77 9.88
CA ALA A 177 11.00 -29.68 11.02
C ALA A 177 9.55 -30.04 11.42
N ARG A 178 8.55 -29.65 10.63
CA ARG A 178 7.11 -29.90 10.88
C ARG A 178 6.61 -29.46 12.27
N GLY A 179 7.28 -28.50 12.89
CA GLY A 179 6.99 -27.98 14.23
C GLY A 179 7.47 -28.84 15.39
N ASP A 180 8.36 -29.81 15.17
CA ASP A 180 8.91 -30.66 16.22
C ASP A 180 9.92 -29.94 17.15
N ASP A 181 10.29 -30.64 18.24
CA ASP A 181 11.18 -30.11 19.27
C ASP A 181 12.62 -29.85 18.76
N ALA A 182 13.08 -30.58 17.72
CA ALA A 182 14.39 -30.38 17.13
C ALA A 182 14.41 -29.10 16.26
N GLY A 183 13.32 -28.84 15.55
CA GLY A 183 13.07 -27.57 14.87
C GLY A 183 12.98 -26.38 15.83
N LEU A 184 12.31 -26.55 16.97
CA LEU A 184 12.23 -25.52 18.00
C LEU A 184 13.63 -25.21 18.55
N ALA A 185 14.39 -26.25 18.89
CA ALA A 185 15.77 -26.11 19.36
C ALA A 185 16.67 -25.39 18.33
N LEU A 186 16.58 -25.72 17.04
CA LEU A 186 17.24 -25.00 15.96
C LEU A 186 16.82 -23.51 15.87
N ALA A 187 15.52 -23.23 16.04
CA ALA A 187 15.01 -21.86 16.02
C ALA A 187 15.54 -21.06 17.22
N HIS A 188 15.70 -21.68 18.39
CA HIS A 188 16.39 -21.06 19.53
C HIS A 188 17.88 -20.86 19.26
N GLU A 189 18.61 -21.84 18.73
CA GLU A 189 20.05 -21.75 18.41
C GLU A 189 20.33 -20.61 17.41
N PHE A 190 19.49 -20.46 16.38
CA PHE A 190 19.59 -19.36 15.43
C PHE A 190 19.18 -18.00 16.04
N SER A 191 18.10 -17.97 16.82
CA SER A 191 17.59 -16.73 17.42
C SER A 191 18.52 -16.19 18.51
N ALA A 192 19.19 -17.07 19.26
CA ALA A 192 20.12 -16.74 20.35
C ALA A 192 21.32 -15.88 19.91
N ARG A 193 21.63 -15.84 18.62
CA ARG A 193 22.67 -14.97 18.03
C ARG A 193 22.31 -13.49 18.16
N SER A 194 21.02 -13.16 18.23
CA SER A 194 20.50 -11.79 18.27
C SER A 194 20.44 -11.23 19.70
N SER A 195 20.82 -9.96 19.83
CA SER A 195 20.63 -9.12 21.02
C SER A 195 19.15 -8.93 21.40
N LYS A 196 18.23 -9.15 20.45
CA LYS A 196 16.77 -9.06 20.62
C LYS A 196 16.14 -10.38 21.09
N TYR A 197 16.93 -11.45 21.26
CA TYR A 197 16.44 -12.78 21.60
C TYR A 197 15.62 -12.82 22.89
N ASN A 198 14.49 -13.52 22.85
CA ASN A 198 13.64 -13.78 24.02
C ASN A 198 13.02 -15.18 23.88
N PRO A 199 13.40 -16.17 24.71
CA PRO A 199 12.90 -17.54 24.61
C PRO A 199 11.37 -17.58 24.77
N ARG A 200 10.82 -17.00 25.83
CA ARG A 200 9.36 -16.95 26.07
C ARG A 200 8.58 -16.34 24.90
N PHE A 201 9.15 -15.37 24.18
CA PHE A 201 8.48 -14.81 22.99
C PHE A 201 8.43 -15.82 21.84
N LEU A 202 9.51 -16.56 21.59
CA LEU A 202 9.51 -17.64 20.61
C LEU A 202 8.55 -18.77 21.04
N ASP A 203 8.67 -19.23 22.29
CA ASP A 203 7.92 -20.35 22.88
C ASP A 203 6.41 -20.11 22.99
N GLU A 204 5.99 -18.94 23.46
CA GLU A 204 4.58 -18.68 23.81
C GLU A 204 3.84 -17.94 22.69
N ARG A 205 4.55 -17.10 21.93
CA ARG A 205 3.92 -16.09 21.04
C ARG A 205 4.13 -16.35 19.55
N VAL A 206 5.22 -17.02 19.17
CA VAL A 206 5.53 -17.30 17.76
C VAL A 206 5.30 -18.78 17.44
N TRP A 207 6.11 -19.69 17.99
CA TRP A 207 6.15 -21.11 17.60
C TRP A 207 4.77 -21.80 17.64
N PRO A 208 3.95 -21.70 18.71
CA PRO A 208 2.67 -22.43 18.77
C PRO A 208 1.59 -21.86 17.86
N HIS A 209 1.83 -20.72 17.21
CA HIS A 209 0.85 -19.99 16.39
C HIS A 209 1.15 -20.06 14.89
N ILE A 210 2.30 -20.62 14.50
CA ILE A 210 2.66 -20.85 13.09
C ILE A 210 1.63 -21.78 12.45
N GLY A 211 1.02 -21.34 11.35
CA GLY A 211 -0.03 -22.09 10.63
C GLY A 211 -1.44 -22.07 11.25
N LYS A 212 -1.68 -21.34 12.35
CA LYS A 212 -3.03 -21.24 12.98
C LYS A 212 -3.88 -20.05 12.53
N THR A 213 -3.30 -19.09 11.81
CA THR A 213 -4.03 -18.02 11.11
C THR A 213 -4.42 -18.46 9.70
N GLY A 214 -5.55 -17.95 9.21
CA GLY A 214 -6.21 -18.44 8.00
C GLY A 214 -5.40 -18.29 6.70
N VAL A 215 -5.96 -18.89 5.64
CA VAL A 215 -5.35 -18.96 4.29
C VAL A 215 -5.27 -17.59 3.63
N ASP A 216 -4.23 -16.82 3.95
CA ASP A 216 -3.79 -15.66 3.16
C ASP A 216 -3.10 -16.15 1.88
N GLU A 217 -3.36 -15.50 0.75
CA GLU A 217 -2.84 -15.87 -0.59
C GLU A 217 -1.32 -15.57 -0.79
N ARG A 218 -0.53 -15.62 0.28
CA ARG A 218 0.94 -15.50 0.22
C ARG A 218 1.55 -16.89 0.05
N ALA A 219 2.60 -16.99 -0.76
CA ALA A 219 3.32 -18.25 -0.95
C ALA A 219 3.82 -18.79 0.41
N PRO A 220 3.66 -20.10 0.69
CA PRO A 220 4.07 -20.65 1.99
C PRO A 220 5.57 -20.47 2.20
N ILE A 221 5.94 -19.88 3.33
CA ILE A 221 7.32 -19.83 3.79
C ILE A 221 7.71 -21.26 4.18
N THR A 222 8.78 -21.78 3.58
CA THR A 222 9.23 -23.16 3.75
C THR A 222 10.73 -23.19 4.05
N GLY A 223 11.31 -24.35 4.37
CA GLY A 223 12.76 -24.50 4.50
C GLY A 223 13.56 -23.97 3.31
N ARG A 224 12.98 -23.97 2.09
CA ARG A 224 13.60 -23.37 0.89
C ARG A 224 13.84 -21.86 1.01
N THR A 225 13.07 -21.13 1.84
CA THR A 225 13.32 -19.73 2.14
C THR A 225 14.63 -19.56 2.92
N VAL A 226 14.89 -20.44 3.89
CA VAL A 226 16.16 -20.48 4.64
C VAL A 226 17.32 -20.79 3.69
N LEU A 227 17.21 -21.82 2.85
CA LEU A 227 18.25 -22.16 1.86
C LEU A 227 18.50 -21.02 0.86
N HIS A 228 17.46 -20.28 0.46
CA HIS A 228 17.59 -19.12 -0.43
C HIS A 228 18.33 -17.97 0.25
N LEU A 229 17.98 -17.65 1.51
CA LEU A 229 18.65 -16.60 2.28
C LEU A 229 20.12 -16.95 2.54
N ALA A 230 20.40 -18.20 2.94
CA ALA A 230 21.76 -18.69 3.16
C ALA A 230 22.66 -18.56 1.91
N ARG A 231 22.12 -18.82 0.70
CA ARG A 231 22.85 -18.65 -0.57
C ARG A 231 23.26 -17.19 -0.84
N ALA A 232 22.51 -16.21 -0.34
CA ALA A 232 22.91 -14.80 -0.44
C ALA A 232 24.15 -14.49 0.42
N HIS A 233 24.37 -15.26 1.50
CA HIS A 233 25.55 -15.21 2.35
C HIS A 233 26.61 -16.27 1.98
N GLY A 234 26.56 -16.79 0.75
CA GLY A 234 27.58 -17.69 0.22
C GLY A 234 27.46 -19.16 0.62
N TRP A 235 26.37 -19.57 1.29
CA TRP A 235 26.11 -20.99 1.51
C TRP A 235 26.01 -21.75 0.18
N GLN A 236 26.76 -22.84 0.08
CA GLN A 236 26.64 -23.80 -1.01
C GLN A 236 26.00 -25.06 -0.45
N GLU A 237 24.99 -25.55 -1.16
CA GLU A 237 24.30 -26.78 -0.81
C GLU A 237 25.31 -27.94 -0.89
N PRO A 238 25.53 -28.71 0.20
CA PRO A 238 26.42 -29.85 0.16
C PRO A 238 26.02 -30.80 -0.97
N ILE A 239 26.99 -31.20 -1.79
CA ILE A 239 26.75 -32.21 -2.82
C ILE A 239 26.63 -33.55 -2.10
N GLU A 240 25.42 -34.09 -2.01
CA GLU A 240 25.20 -35.46 -1.56
C GLU A 240 25.85 -36.41 -2.57
N ASP A 241 26.93 -37.07 -2.15
CA ASP A 241 27.52 -38.17 -2.91
C ASP A 241 26.71 -39.44 -2.60
N ASP A 242 25.62 -39.63 -3.35
CA ASP A 242 24.62 -40.71 -3.23
C ASP A 242 25.21 -42.15 -3.20
N PHE A 243 26.52 -42.30 -3.40
CA PHE A 243 27.25 -43.57 -3.37
C PHE A 243 27.67 -44.04 -1.96
N GLU A 244 27.81 -43.17 -0.94
CA GLU A 244 28.30 -43.61 0.38
C GLU A 244 27.25 -44.35 1.24
N VAL A 245 25.96 -44.15 0.99
CA VAL A 245 24.89 -44.86 1.73
C VAL A 245 24.92 -46.37 1.43
N ALA A 246 25.32 -46.78 0.23
CA ALA A 246 25.48 -48.19 -0.12
C ALA A 246 26.70 -48.84 0.59
N ALA A 247 27.82 -48.12 0.69
CA ALA A 247 29.05 -48.64 1.29
C ALA A 247 28.93 -48.89 2.80
N ARG A 248 28.07 -48.14 3.50
CA ARG A 248 27.81 -48.32 4.95
C ARG A 248 26.92 -49.51 5.29
N VAL A 249 26.19 -50.08 4.33
CA VAL A 249 25.27 -51.22 4.55
C VAL A 249 25.99 -52.57 4.40
N GLU A 250 27.02 -52.69 3.55
CA GLU A 250 27.79 -53.95 3.43
C GLU A 250 28.82 -54.15 4.55
N ALA A 251 29.31 -53.08 5.20
CA ALA A 251 30.35 -53.16 6.24
C ALA A 251 29.92 -53.77 7.58
N VAL A 252 28.65 -54.16 7.74
CA VAL A 252 28.12 -54.85 8.94
C VAL A 252 28.13 -56.38 8.79
N ALA A 253 28.45 -56.90 7.60
CA ALA A 253 28.64 -58.33 7.35
C ALA A 253 30.14 -58.67 7.17
N VAL A 254 30.60 -59.73 7.87
CA VAL A 254 31.98 -60.24 7.93
C VAL A 254 32.93 -59.38 8.79
N GLY A 255 33.54 -59.99 9.82
CA GLY A 255 34.29 -59.25 10.84
C GLY A 255 35.72 -59.74 11.14
N ALA A 256 36.52 -58.79 11.68
CA ALA A 256 37.75 -58.96 12.48
C ALA A 256 39.02 -59.55 11.79
N PRO A 257 40.23 -59.39 12.38
CA PRO A 257 40.86 -58.12 12.79
C PRO A 257 42.39 -58.05 12.47
N ARG A 258 42.99 -56.83 12.41
CA ARG A 258 44.44 -56.46 12.66
C ARG A 258 44.77 -55.07 12.04
N ALA A 259 45.82 -54.33 12.39
CA ALA A 259 46.54 -54.08 13.66
C ALA A 259 47.65 -53.00 13.46
N ALA A 260 47.89 -52.18 14.50
CA ALA A 260 49.12 -51.40 14.82
C ALA A 260 49.60 -50.21 13.93
N ALA A 261 50.07 -49.15 14.62
CA ALA A 261 50.79 -47.96 14.11
C ALA A 261 52.34 -48.19 14.11
N PRO A 262 53.29 -47.22 13.87
CA PRO A 262 53.42 -45.87 14.49
C PRO A 262 53.96 -44.70 13.56
N VAL A 263 53.64 -43.40 13.77
CA VAL A 263 54.33 -42.27 14.51
C VAL A 263 55.53 -41.55 13.82
N ALA A 264 55.52 -40.19 13.85
CA ALA A 264 56.61 -39.16 13.89
C ALA A 264 56.29 -37.94 12.96
N GLU A 265 56.07 -36.71 13.43
CA GLU A 265 57.05 -35.64 13.85
C GLU A 265 57.84 -35.00 12.67
N THR A 266 58.10 -33.68 12.52
CA THR A 266 57.90 -32.45 13.35
C THR A 266 58.08 -31.14 12.54
N ARG A 267 57.36 -30.07 12.93
CA ARG A 267 57.73 -28.62 13.14
C ARG A 267 58.64 -27.78 12.21
N ASP A 268 58.19 -26.50 12.04
CA ASP A 268 58.87 -25.18 12.11
C ASP A 268 60.08 -24.90 11.15
N ASP A 269 60.43 -23.68 10.69
CA ASP A 269 60.19 -22.27 11.10
C ASP A 269 60.12 -21.28 9.89
N ALA A 270 59.68 -20.04 10.12
CA ALA A 270 59.74 -18.85 9.23
C ALA A 270 60.92 -17.91 9.65
N PRO A 271 61.00 -16.58 9.36
CA PRO A 271 60.32 -15.67 8.41
C PRO A 271 61.32 -14.78 7.61
N PHE A 272 60.87 -13.71 6.92
CA PHE A 272 61.57 -12.40 6.83
C PHE A 272 60.64 -11.26 6.34
N ASP A 273 60.98 -10.02 6.71
CA ASP A 273 60.09 -8.82 6.85
C ASP A 273 59.95 -7.86 5.65
N ASP A 274 59.04 -6.89 5.85
CA ASP A 274 58.53 -5.83 4.95
C ASP A 274 59.41 -4.56 4.72
N ASP A 275 59.03 -3.87 3.62
CA ASP A 275 58.89 -2.42 3.37
C ASP A 275 60.03 -1.37 3.20
N ASP A 276 59.84 -0.62 2.09
CA ASP A 276 60.03 0.82 1.78
C ASP A 276 61.37 1.58 1.95
N VAL A 277 61.79 2.30 0.88
CA VAL A 277 61.73 3.79 0.75
C VAL A 277 61.73 4.23 -0.75
N ILE A 278 60.96 5.29 -1.07
CA ILE A 278 60.79 6.02 -2.36
C ILE A 278 61.96 7.01 -2.69
N PHE A 279 62.16 7.70 -3.83
CA PHE A 279 61.39 8.15 -5.02
C PHE A 279 62.37 8.43 -6.21
N VAL A 280 61.87 8.64 -7.46
CA VAL A 280 62.14 9.80 -8.39
C VAL A 280 61.72 9.48 -9.85
N GLN A 281 61.11 10.44 -10.55
CA GLN A 281 60.56 10.33 -11.91
C GLN A 281 61.56 10.70 -13.03
N SER A 282 61.40 10.14 -14.23
CA SER A 282 61.71 10.80 -15.52
C SER A 282 60.97 10.12 -16.70
N ASP A 283 60.65 10.89 -17.75
CA ASP A 283 59.71 10.51 -18.82
C ASP A 283 60.24 9.48 -19.85
N PRO A 284 59.36 8.70 -20.50
CA PRO A 284 59.74 7.72 -21.52
C PRO A 284 59.88 8.34 -22.95
N PRO A 285 60.91 7.95 -23.73
CA PRO A 285 61.05 8.33 -25.14
C PRO A 285 60.12 7.53 -26.08
N PRO A 286 59.88 8.00 -27.33
CA PRO A 286 58.66 7.67 -28.09
C PRO A 286 58.64 6.31 -28.81
N ALA A 287 57.42 5.92 -29.19
CA ALA A 287 57.05 4.61 -29.72
C ALA A 287 57.74 4.20 -31.04
N LYS A 288 58.03 2.90 -31.16
CA LYS A 288 58.35 2.23 -32.44
C LYS A 288 57.06 1.73 -33.10
N PRO A 289 56.86 1.92 -34.42
CA PRO A 289 55.64 1.48 -35.10
C PRO A 289 55.55 -0.06 -35.15
N PRO A 290 54.33 -0.64 -35.04
CA PRO A 290 54.15 -2.08 -35.15
C PRO A 290 54.43 -2.56 -36.59
N ARG A 291 55.12 -3.70 -36.70
CA ARG A 291 55.42 -4.35 -37.99
C ARG A 291 54.12 -4.77 -38.67
N ALA A 292 53.99 -4.50 -39.96
CA ALA A 292 52.86 -4.92 -40.78
C ALA A 292 52.77 -6.46 -40.86
N GLY A 293 51.83 -7.04 -40.13
CA GLY A 293 51.40 -8.44 -40.27
C GLY A 293 50.40 -8.60 -41.41
N LYS A 294 50.61 -9.61 -42.26
CA LYS A 294 49.84 -9.89 -43.48
C LYS A 294 48.32 -9.86 -43.27
N LYS A 295 47.59 -9.20 -44.17
CA LYS A 295 46.16 -9.47 -44.40
C LYS A 295 45.99 -10.95 -44.77
N LYS A 296 45.30 -11.73 -43.94
CA LYS A 296 44.43 -12.80 -44.44
C LYS A 296 43.08 -12.17 -44.83
N GLY A 297 42.37 -12.79 -45.76
CA GLY A 297 41.03 -12.35 -46.14
C GLY A 297 40.10 -12.34 -44.92
N ALA A 298 39.22 -11.36 -44.85
CA ALA A 298 38.11 -11.42 -43.91
C ALA A 298 37.09 -12.40 -44.49
N ASP A 299 37.06 -13.61 -43.94
CA ASP A 299 35.85 -14.43 -43.99
C ASP A 299 34.78 -13.67 -43.19
N GLU A 300 33.88 -13.01 -43.92
CA GLU A 300 32.71 -12.38 -43.31
C GLU A 300 31.85 -13.52 -42.74
N PRO A 301 31.56 -13.53 -41.42
CA PRO A 301 30.93 -14.68 -40.79
C PRO A 301 29.54 -14.94 -41.40
N PRO A 302 29.12 -16.20 -41.53
CA PRO A 302 27.89 -16.55 -42.23
C PRO A 302 26.67 -15.86 -41.61
N LYS A 303 25.68 -15.58 -42.46
CA LYS A 303 24.48 -14.82 -42.09
C LYS A 303 23.68 -15.58 -41.02
N GLY A 304 23.73 -15.10 -39.77
CA GLY A 304 23.17 -15.78 -38.61
C GLY A 304 24.20 -16.19 -37.54
N TYR A 305 25.50 -16.12 -37.84
CA TYR A 305 26.56 -16.38 -36.87
C TYR A 305 26.50 -15.43 -35.68
N ARG A 306 26.35 -16.00 -34.48
CA ARG A 306 26.38 -15.28 -33.21
C ARG A 306 27.69 -15.54 -32.48
N ALA A 307 28.32 -14.47 -32.01
CA ALA A 307 29.62 -14.56 -31.33
C ALA A 307 29.56 -15.52 -30.12
N ARG A 308 30.68 -16.18 -29.81
CA ARG A 308 30.81 -17.07 -28.64
C ARG A 308 31.05 -16.25 -27.36
N THR A 309 30.11 -15.37 -27.03
CA THR A 309 30.19 -14.37 -25.94
C THR A 309 28.84 -14.20 -25.25
N GLU A 310 28.81 -13.51 -24.10
CA GLU A 310 27.55 -13.15 -23.42
C GLU A 310 26.62 -12.31 -24.32
N PHE A 311 27.18 -11.39 -25.11
CA PHE A 311 26.43 -10.63 -26.11
C PHE A 311 25.80 -11.53 -27.16
N GLY A 312 26.57 -12.45 -27.75
CA GLY A 312 26.03 -13.40 -28.74
C GLY A 312 24.99 -14.36 -28.16
N ASN A 313 25.05 -14.67 -26.86
CA ASN A 313 23.99 -15.42 -26.17
C ASN A 313 22.70 -14.62 -25.98
N ALA A 314 22.81 -13.33 -25.64
CA ALA A 314 21.65 -12.43 -25.60
C ALA A 314 21.04 -12.28 -27.00
N GLU A 315 21.87 -12.17 -28.05
CA GLU A 315 21.40 -12.16 -29.42
C GLU A 315 20.66 -13.45 -29.81
N ARG A 316 21.19 -14.64 -29.46
CA ARG A 316 20.51 -15.93 -29.67
C ARG A 316 19.15 -16.01 -28.99
N MET A 317 19.04 -15.54 -27.74
CA MET A 317 17.77 -15.50 -27.01
C MET A 317 16.75 -14.60 -27.72
N LEU A 318 17.20 -13.45 -28.23
CA LEU A 318 16.35 -12.49 -28.95
C LEU A 318 15.99 -12.96 -30.37
N ASP A 319 16.84 -13.74 -31.03
CA ASP A 319 16.51 -14.36 -32.32
C ASP A 319 15.40 -15.41 -32.18
N ARG A 320 15.37 -16.15 -31.06
CA ARG A 320 14.34 -17.16 -30.76
C ARG A 320 13.05 -16.57 -30.18
N PHE A 321 13.16 -15.65 -29.22
CA PHE A 321 12.04 -15.18 -28.40
C PHE A 321 11.76 -13.66 -28.51
N GLY A 322 12.66 -12.88 -29.09
CA GLY A 322 12.58 -11.40 -29.09
C GLY A 322 11.30 -10.85 -29.71
N ALA A 323 10.78 -11.48 -30.77
CA ALA A 323 9.51 -11.08 -31.39
C ALA A 323 8.27 -11.29 -30.48
N GLY A 324 8.42 -11.99 -29.34
CA GLY A 324 7.40 -12.16 -28.31
C GLY A 324 7.74 -11.47 -26.98
N LEU A 325 8.82 -10.69 -26.94
CA LEU A 325 9.34 -10.00 -25.76
C LEU A 325 9.35 -8.49 -25.96
N MET A 326 9.18 -7.76 -24.88
CA MET A 326 9.28 -6.30 -24.82
C MET A 326 9.86 -5.93 -23.45
N TYR A 327 10.84 -5.02 -23.42
CA TYR A 327 11.42 -4.48 -22.20
C TYR A 327 11.09 -2.99 -22.10
N VAL A 328 10.62 -2.55 -20.94
CA VAL A 328 10.19 -1.18 -20.68
C VAL A 328 11.10 -0.56 -19.62
N PRO A 329 12.12 0.23 -20.02
CA PRO A 329 13.15 0.72 -19.11
C PRO A 329 12.61 1.55 -17.95
N GLU A 330 11.61 2.41 -18.18
CA GLU A 330 11.06 3.30 -17.15
C GLU A 330 10.21 2.58 -16.09
N LEU A 331 9.90 1.30 -16.31
CA LEU A 331 9.25 0.41 -15.35
C LEU A 331 10.17 -0.71 -14.85
N GLU A 332 11.41 -0.77 -15.35
CA GLU A 332 12.37 -1.87 -15.18
C GLU A 332 11.72 -3.25 -15.37
N ALA A 333 10.84 -3.37 -16.38
CA ALA A 333 9.91 -4.49 -16.51
C ALA A 333 9.92 -5.13 -17.91
N TRP A 334 9.97 -6.45 -17.93
CA TRP A 334 9.72 -7.26 -19.11
C TRP A 334 8.23 -7.56 -19.30
N TYR A 335 7.84 -7.66 -20.55
CA TYR A 335 6.52 -8.06 -21.02
C TYR A 335 6.65 -9.17 -22.06
N MET A 336 5.67 -10.07 -22.08
CA MET A 336 5.55 -11.15 -23.06
C MET A 336 4.21 -11.08 -23.77
N TRP A 337 4.24 -11.40 -25.06
CA TRP A 337 3.04 -11.51 -25.89
C TRP A 337 2.27 -12.80 -25.56
N THR A 338 0.99 -12.67 -25.21
CA THR A 338 0.12 -13.82 -24.87
C THR A 338 -0.47 -14.53 -26.09
N GLY A 339 -0.26 -14.00 -27.30
CA GLY A 339 -1.07 -14.29 -28.48
C GLY A 339 -2.12 -13.21 -28.75
N VAL A 340 -2.56 -12.47 -27.72
CA VAL A 340 -3.65 -11.48 -27.81
C VAL A 340 -3.24 -10.08 -27.32
N TYR A 341 -2.43 -10.01 -26.26
CA TYR A 341 -2.01 -8.77 -25.61
C TYR A 341 -0.63 -8.95 -24.95
N TRP A 342 -0.04 -7.87 -24.44
CA TRP A 342 1.21 -7.92 -23.68
C TRP A 342 0.93 -8.03 -22.19
N ARG A 343 1.41 -9.08 -21.53
CA ARG A 343 1.40 -9.17 -20.06
C ARG A 343 2.79 -8.97 -19.49
N ARG A 344 2.90 -8.51 -18.24
CA ARG A 344 4.18 -8.51 -17.53
C ARG A 344 4.71 -9.95 -17.42
N ALA A 345 5.99 -10.14 -17.72
CA ALA A 345 6.68 -11.41 -17.53
C ALA A 345 7.15 -11.54 -16.08
N VAL A 346 7.17 -12.75 -15.52
CA VAL A 346 7.87 -13.02 -14.26
C VAL A 346 9.27 -13.58 -14.54
N GLN A 347 10.21 -13.34 -13.63
CA GLN A 347 11.63 -13.64 -13.84
C GLN A 347 11.90 -15.10 -14.27
N VAL A 348 11.18 -16.05 -13.68
CA VAL A 348 11.28 -17.49 -13.97
C VAL A 348 11.00 -17.81 -15.46
N GLU A 349 10.14 -17.04 -16.13
CA GLU A 349 9.80 -17.26 -17.54
C GLU A 349 10.96 -16.84 -18.46
N LEU A 350 11.59 -15.70 -18.16
CA LEU A 350 12.77 -15.21 -18.85
C LEU A 350 13.97 -16.14 -18.64
N GLU A 351 14.13 -16.64 -17.41
CA GLU A 351 15.14 -17.65 -17.09
C GLU A 351 14.92 -18.94 -17.86
N ASN A 352 13.67 -19.39 -18.03
CA ASN A 352 13.37 -20.59 -18.80
C ASN A 352 13.71 -20.41 -20.28
N MET A 353 13.39 -19.26 -20.88
CA MET A 353 13.80 -18.91 -22.25
C MET A 353 15.34 -18.85 -22.42
N ALA A 354 16.05 -18.26 -21.45
CA ALA A 354 17.51 -18.23 -21.45
C ALA A 354 18.12 -19.64 -21.29
N LYS A 355 17.59 -20.47 -20.37
CA LYS A 355 17.96 -21.89 -20.21
C LYS A 355 17.67 -22.71 -21.47
N GLU A 356 16.55 -22.47 -22.15
CA GLU A 356 16.21 -23.13 -23.42
C GLU A 356 17.13 -22.69 -24.57
N THR A 357 17.56 -21.43 -24.59
CA THR A 357 18.60 -20.92 -25.50
C THR A 357 19.92 -21.64 -25.28
N ILE A 358 20.35 -21.83 -24.03
CA ILE A 358 21.59 -22.58 -23.70
C ILE A 358 21.45 -24.07 -24.02
N ARG A 359 20.28 -24.68 -23.80
CA ARG A 359 20.04 -26.10 -24.10
C ARG A 359 20.07 -26.44 -25.58
N ALA A 360 19.69 -25.51 -26.45
CA ALA A 360 19.76 -25.65 -27.91
C ALA A 360 21.12 -25.22 -28.49
N LEU A 361 22.00 -24.61 -27.68
CA LEU A 361 23.33 -24.19 -28.14
C LEU A 361 24.17 -25.33 -28.73
N PRO A 362 24.15 -26.59 -28.21
CA PRO A 362 24.83 -27.72 -28.84
C PRO A 362 24.40 -28.01 -30.28
N ASP A 363 23.18 -27.64 -30.69
CA ASP A 363 22.66 -27.91 -32.04
C ASP A 363 23.45 -27.12 -33.11
N GLU A 364 24.03 -25.97 -32.75
CA GLU A 364 24.93 -25.20 -33.63
C GLU A 364 26.26 -25.94 -33.93
N ALA A 365 26.59 -27.01 -33.20
CA ALA A 365 27.80 -27.80 -33.43
C ALA A 365 27.78 -28.60 -34.74
N ASP A 366 26.59 -28.86 -35.30
CA ASP A 366 26.40 -29.57 -36.57
C ASP A 366 26.86 -28.74 -37.78
N GLU A 367 26.89 -27.41 -37.67
CA GLU A 367 27.38 -26.51 -38.72
C GLU A 367 28.92 -26.46 -38.79
N LEU A 368 29.61 -26.88 -37.73
CA LEU A 368 31.07 -26.80 -37.59
C LEU A 368 31.78 -27.90 -38.41
N GLN A 369 32.83 -27.52 -39.14
CA GLN A 369 33.50 -28.43 -40.08
C GLN A 369 34.61 -29.26 -39.42
N THR A 370 35.42 -28.66 -38.53
CA THR A 370 36.59 -29.34 -37.92
C THR A 370 36.27 -30.00 -36.57
N ALA A 371 37.18 -30.84 -36.07
CA ALA A 371 37.05 -31.45 -34.75
C ALA A 371 37.44 -30.46 -33.63
N GLU A 372 38.44 -29.63 -33.91
CA GLU A 372 38.99 -28.60 -33.03
C GLU A 372 37.94 -27.52 -32.72
N GLU A 373 37.23 -27.02 -33.74
CA GLU A 373 36.15 -26.04 -33.56
C GLU A 373 35.01 -26.58 -32.68
N ARG A 374 34.65 -27.87 -32.84
CA ARG A 374 33.64 -28.54 -32.00
C ARG A 374 34.09 -28.64 -30.55
N ILE A 375 35.35 -29.01 -30.29
CA ILE A 375 35.89 -29.10 -28.92
C ILE A 375 35.88 -27.72 -28.23
N GLU A 376 36.28 -26.65 -28.92
CA GLU A 376 36.18 -25.29 -28.37
C GLU A 376 34.74 -24.85 -28.15
N PHE A 377 33.83 -25.23 -29.05
CA PHE A 377 32.42 -24.90 -28.93
C PHE A 377 31.73 -25.62 -27.76
N PHE A 378 32.02 -26.89 -27.51
CA PHE A 378 31.50 -27.59 -26.33
C PHE A 378 32.05 -27.02 -25.02
N LYS A 379 33.30 -26.53 -24.99
CA LYS A 379 33.83 -25.77 -23.83
C LYS A 379 33.04 -24.48 -23.60
N PHE A 380 32.71 -23.74 -24.67
CA PHE A 380 31.84 -22.57 -24.58
C PHE A 380 30.43 -22.94 -24.07
N CYS A 381 29.83 -24.02 -24.57
CA CYS A 381 28.53 -24.51 -24.09
C CYS A 381 28.55 -24.82 -22.58
N ALA A 382 29.58 -25.49 -22.08
CA ALA A 382 29.73 -25.78 -20.66
C ALA A 382 29.86 -24.52 -19.80
N VAL A 383 30.58 -23.49 -20.27
CA VAL A 383 30.64 -22.17 -19.59
C VAL A 383 29.26 -21.51 -19.55
N CYS A 384 28.48 -21.61 -20.63
CA CYS A 384 27.15 -21.00 -20.74
C CYS A 384 26.11 -21.58 -19.78
N GLN A 385 26.31 -22.80 -19.24
CA GLN A 385 25.36 -23.45 -18.32
C GLN A 385 25.41 -22.90 -16.88
N LYS A 386 26.37 -22.02 -16.55
CA LYS A 386 26.46 -21.38 -15.22
C LYS A 386 25.29 -20.44 -14.95
N ALA A 387 24.74 -20.44 -13.74
CA ALA A 387 23.60 -19.59 -13.36
C ALA A 387 23.81 -18.09 -13.65
N ALA A 388 25.03 -17.57 -13.44
CA ALA A 388 25.39 -16.19 -13.76
C ALA A 388 25.18 -15.84 -15.26
N MET A 389 25.40 -16.79 -16.17
CA MET A 389 25.23 -16.59 -17.61
C MET A 389 23.75 -16.42 -17.98
N VAL A 390 22.85 -17.14 -17.31
CA VAL A 390 21.38 -16.99 -17.48
C VAL A 390 20.96 -15.56 -17.11
N SER A 391 21.43 -15.06 -15.97
CA SER A 391 21.13 -13.69 -15.51
C SER A 391 21.75 -12.63 -16.43
N ASN A 392 23.03 -12.77 -16.80
CA ASN A 392 23.71 -11.86 -17.70
C ASN A 392 23.07 -11.80 -19.09
N MET A 393 22.61 -12.93 -19.63
CA MET A 393 21.91 -12.99 -20.92
C MET A 393 20.63 -12.15 -20.91
N ILE A 394 19.78 -12.29 -19.89
CA ILE A 394 18.55 -11.51 -19.73
C ILE A 394 18.88 -10.03 -19.55
N ARG A 395 19.89 -9.70 -18.72
CA ARG A 395 20.33 -8.32 -18.46
C ARG A 395 20.85 -7.63 -19.72
N LEU A 396 21.61 -8.34 -20.57
CA LEU A 396 22.12 -7.81 -21.83
C LEU A 396 21.01 -7.67 -22.87
N ALA A 397 20.11 -8.66 -22.97
CA ALA A 397 18.95 -8.61 -23.85
C ALA A 397 18.01 -7.41 -23.56
N ALA A 398 17.92 -6.97 -22.30
CA ALA A 398 17.14 -5.79 -21.91
C ALA A 398 17.64 -4.47 -22.52
N SER A 399 18.87 -4.44 -23.06
CA SER A 399 19.46 -3.26 -23.72
C SER A 399 19.40 -3.30 -25.25
N ASP A 400 18.84 -4.37 -25.84
CA ASP A 400 18.76 -4.52 -27.30
C ASP A 400 17.58 -3.72 -27.91
N PRO A 401 17.82 -2.88 -28.92
CA PRO A 401 16.77 -2.06 -29.56
C PRO A 401 15.58 -2.84 -30.14
N ARG A 402 15.69 -4.17 -30.35
CA ARG A 402 14.59 -5.02 -30.84
C ARG A 402 13.47 -5.22 -29.83
N VAL A 403 13.75 -5.09 -28.54
CA VAL A 403 12.77 -5.30 -27.45
C VAL A 403 12.54 -4.06 -26.59
N VAL A 404 13.46 -3.08 -26.60
CA VAL A 404 13.30 -1.84 -25.83
C VAL A 404 12.15 -1.00 -26.39
N VAL A 405 11.12 -0.79 -25.57
CA VAL A 405 9.95 0.04 -25.88
C VAL A 405 9.74 1.03 -24.73
N PRO A 406 9.68 2.36 -24.99
CA PRO A 406 9.45 3.34 -23.94
C PRO A 406 8.03 3.25 -23.40
N VAL A 407 7.84 3.60 -22.12
CA VAL A 407 6.56 3.46 -21.41
C VAL A 407 5.42 4.30 -22.02
N THR A 408 5.76 5.32 -22.82
CA THR A 408 4.82 6.19 -23.56
C THR A 408 4.15 5.49 -24.75
N GLU A 409 4.70 4.37 -25.22
CA GLU A 409 4.14 3.58 -26.32
C GLU A 409 3.11 2.54 -25.87
N LEU A 410 3.06 2.23 -24.56
CA LEU A 410 2.12 1.27 -23.97
C LEU A 410 0.72 1.88 -23.88
N ASP A 411 -0.30 1.12 -24.30
CA ASP A 411 -1.73 1.50 -24.21
C ASP A 411 -2.07 2.88 -24.82
N ARG A 412 -1.18 3.45 -25.66
CA ARG A 412 -1.28 4.81 -26.24
C ARG A 412 -2.59 5.06 -27.01
N HIS A 413 -3.17 4.00 -27.56
CA HIS A 413 -4.41 4.04 -28.32
C HIS A 413 -5.63 3.87 -27.40
N THR A 414 -5.97 4.89 -26.61
CA THR A 414 -7.10 4.84 -25.62
C THR A 414 -8.45 4.40 -26.21
N HIS A 415 -8.69 4.67 -27.50
CA HIS A 415 -9.88 4.23 -28.22
C HIS A 415 -9.93 2.72 -28.53
N LEU A 416 -8.84 1.99 -28.36
CA LEU A 416 -8.80 0.53 -28.36
C LEU A 416 -9.00 0.04 -26.92
N LEU A 417 -9.91 -0.91 -26.75
CA LEU A 417 -10.14 -1.62 -25.48
C LEU A 417 -9.59 -3.03 -25.61
N GLY A 418 -8.60 -3.39 -24.79
CA GLY A 418 -8.06 -4.74 -24.77
C GLY A 418 -9.07 -5.74 -24.22
N VAL A 419 -9.34 -6.82 -24.95
CA VAL A 419 -10.29 -7.88 -24.58
C VAL A 419 -9.63 -9.26 -24.74
N ALA A 420 -10.17 -10.31 -24.14
CA ALA A 420 -9.53 -11.63 -24.14
C ALA A 420 -9.37 -12.27 -25.54
N ASN A 421 -10.06 -11.75 -26.55
CA ASN A 421 -10.02 -12.22 -27.95
C ASN A 421 -9.55 -11.16 -28.97
N GLY A 422 -8.94 -10.05 -28.53
CA GLY A 422 -8.41 -9.02 -29.44
C GLY A 422 -8.47 -7.61 -28.84
N ALA A 423 -8.81 -6.62 -29.68
CA ALA A 423 -9.01 -5.24 -29.24
C ALA A 423 -10.29 -4.66 -29.84
N VAL A 424 -11.19 -4.11 -29.01
CA VAL A 424 -12.41 -3.46 -29.50
C VAL A 424 -12.15 -2.00 -29.81
N ASN A 425 -12.44 -1.57 -31.03
CA ASN A 425 -12.37 -0.17 -31.41
C ASN A 425 -13.62 0.57 -30.91
N LEU A 426 -13.51 1.32 -29.82
CA LEU A 426 -14.62 2.09 -29.22
C LEU A 426 -15.17 3.22 -30.12
N ARG A 427 -14.59 3.44 -31.31
CA ARG A 427 -15.14 4.34 -32.34
C ARG A 427 -16.17 3.67 -33.25
N THR A 428 -16.11 2.35 -33.41
CA THR A 428 -16.99 1.57 -34.32
C THR A 428 -17.75 0.44 -33.63
N GLY A 429 -17.24 -0.06 -32.50
CA GLY A 429 -17.74 -1.25 -31.81
C GLY A 429 -17.17 -2.56 -32.38
N GLU A 430 -16.25 -2.49 -33.35
CA GLU A 430 -15.71 -3.66 -34.02
C GLU A 430 -14.58 -4.30 -33.20
N LEU A 431 -14.54 -5.63 -33.20
CA LEU A 431 -13.42 -6.41 -32.71
C LEU A 431 -12.33 -6.46 -33.77
N LEU A 432 -11.16 -5.89 -33.46
CA LEU A 432 -9.94 -6.03 -34.24
C LEU A 432 -9.21 -7.30 -33.81
N ALA A 433 -8.56 -7.95 -34.78
CA ALA A 433 -7.65 -9.06 -34.53
C ALA A 433 -6.48 -8.63 -33.61
N PRO A 434 -5.90 -9.55 -32.83
CA PRO A 434 -4.68 -9.29 -32.08
C PRO A 434 -3.55 -8.69 -32.93
N ASP A 435 -2.96 -7.61 -32.45
CA ASP A 435 -1.78 -6.99 -33.04
C ASP A 435 -0.80 -6.56 -31.93
N LYS A 436 0.46 -6.98 -32.08
CA LYS A 436 1.56 -6.65 -31.18
C LYS A 436 1.85 -5.16 -31.17
N GLU A 437 1.71 -4.49 -32.32
CA GLU A 437 2.02 -3.06 -32.48
C GLU A 437 0.99 -2.14 -31.82
N HIS A 438 -0.18 -2.66 -31.43
CA HIS A 438 -1.12 -1.92 -30.57
C HIS A 438 -0.61 -1.74 -29.13
N ARG A 439 0.36 -2.56 -28.69
CA ARG A 439 1.05 -2.46 -27.37
C ARG A 439 0.10 -2.33 -26.18
N ILE A 440 -1.01 -3.07 -26.25
CA ILE A 440 -2.03 -3.14 -25.20
C ILE A 440 -1.49 -3.99 -24.05
N THR A 441 -1.44 -3.41 -22.84
CA THR A 441 -0.99 -4.09 -21.61
C THR A 441 -2.08 -4.25 -20.56
N VAL A 442 -3.17 -3.47 -20.67
CA VAL A 442 -4.35 -3.59 -19.81
C VAL A 442 -5.53 -4.14 -20.61
N VAL A 443 -6.16 -5.20 -20.11
CA VAL A 443 -7.26 -5.91 -20.76
C VAL A 443 -8.41 -6.23 -19.80
N THR A 444 -9.61 -6.44 -20.34
CA THR A 444 -10.64 -7.26 -19.68
C THR A 444 -10.41 -8.75 -19.96
N PRO A 445 -10.61 -9.65 -18.97
CA PRO A 445 -10.54 -11.10 -19.15
C PRO A 445 -11.74 -11.67 -19.95
N VAL A 446 -12.69 -10.83 -20.35
CA VAL A 446 -13.89 -11.24 -21.07
C VAL A 446 -13.67 -11.19 -22.59
N SER A 447 -14.10 -12.24 -23.29
CA SER A 447 -14.16 -12.25 -24.75
C SER A 447 -15.34 -11.42 -25.24
N TYR A 448 -15.10 -10.55 -26.23
CA TYR A 448 -16.12 -9.69 -26.80
C TYR A 448 -16.84 -10.34 -27.98
N ASP A 449 -18.19 -10.38 -27.92
CA ASP A 449 -19.08 -10.52 -29.08
C ASP A 449 -20.06 -9.33 -29.03
N PRO A 450 -20.15 -8.47 -30.06
CA PRO A 450 -21.06 -7.33 -30.07
C PRO A 450 -22.55 -7.73 -29.96
N ARG A 451 -22.89 -8.99 -30.26
CA ARG A 451 -24.25 -9.57 -30.16
C ARG A 451 -24.51 -10.30 -28.85
N ALA A 452 -23.54 -10.37 -27.94
CA ALA A 452 -23.77 -10.98 -26.64
C ALA A 452 -24.89 -10.24 -25.89
N ALA A 453 -25.85 -11.02 -25.40
CA ALA A 453 -26.95 -10.54 -24.57
C ALA A 453 -26.62 -10.72 -23.08
N ALA A 454 -27.12 -9.82 -22.25
CA ALA A 454 -27.08 -9.95 -20.80
C ALA A 454 -28.48 -9.72 -20.22
N PRO A 455 -29.45 -10.63 -20.48
CA PRO A 455 -30.85 -10.40 -20.15
C PRO A 455 -31.10 -10.22 -18.65
N LEU A 456 -30.40 -10.95 -17.78
CA LEU A 456 -30.54 -10.77 -16.33
C LEU A 456 -29.90 -9.47 -15.85
N PHE A 457 -28.75 -9.08 -16.41
CA PHE A 457 -28.12 -7.78 -16.11
C PHE A 457 -28.98 -6.61 -16.61
N GLU A 458 -29.41 -6.63 -17.88
CA GLU A 458 -30.26 -5.58 -18.47
C GLU A 458 -31.59 -5.47 -17.72
N GLN A 459 -32.21 -6.61 -17.33
CA GLN A 459 -33.38 -6.60 -16.45
C GLN A 459 -33.04 -5.99 -15.08
N THR A 460 -31.89 -6.32 -14.49
CA THR A 460 -31.50 -5.74 -13.18
C THR A 460 -31.26 -4.23 -13.27
N VAL A 461 -30.73 -3.71 -14.39
CA VAL A 461 -30.62 -2.27 -14.62
C VAL A 461 -32.00 -1.62 -14.77
N ARG A 462 -32.92 -2.24 -15.50
CA ARG A 462 -34.33 -1.80 -15.57
C ARG A 462 -35.00 -1.79 -14.21
N ASP A 463 -34.87 -2.89 -13.45
CA ASP A 463 -35.43 -3.05 -12.11
C ASP A 463 -35.00 -1.90 -11.22
N VAL A 464 -33.70 -1.58 -11.19
CA VAL A 464 -33.09 -0.50 -10.39
C VAL A 464 -33.67 0.88 -10.70
N PHE A 465 -33.93 1.18 -11.98
CA PHE A 465 -34.40 2.48 -12.45
C PHE A 465 -35.91 2.53 -12.73
N PHE A 466 -36.71 1.57 -12.22
CA PHE A 466 -38.17 1.50 -12.44
C PHE A 466 -38.58 1.45 -13.94
N ASP A 467 -37.74 0.83 -14.79
CA ASP A 467 -37.84 0.81 -16.25
C ASP A 467 -37.84 2.21 -16.93
N ASP A 468 -37.36 3.25 -16.24
CA ASP A 468 -37.17 4.60 -16.79
C ASP A 468 -36.09 4.59 -17.89
N ALA A 469 -36.53 4.62 -19.14
CA ALA A 469 -35.67 4.61 -20.31
C ALA A 469 -34.66 5.78 -20.35
N GLU A 470 -35.03 6.99 -19.89
CA GLU A 470 -34.11 8.14 -19.92
C GLU A 470 -32.93 7.91 -18.96
N GLN A 471 -33.21 7.34 -17.77
CA GLN A 471 -32.21 6.96 -16.78
C GLN A 471 -31.35 5.79 -17.23
N ILE A 472 -31.95 4.74 -17.81
CA ILE A 472 -31.23 3.56 -18.28
C ILE A 472 -30.26 3.93 -19.41
N GLU A 473 -30.72 4.71 -20.40
CA GLU A 473 -29.88 5.19 -21.50
C GLU A 473 -28.79 6.16 -21.01
N PHE A 474 -29.10 7.03 -20.04
CA PHE A 474 -28.09 7.87 -19.39
C PHE A 474 -27.03 7.05 -18.66
N PHE A 475 -27.44 6.09 -17.83
CA PHE A 475 -26.52 5.24 -17.07
C PHE A 475 -25.65 4.40 -18.01
N GLN A 476 -26.22 3.85 -19.09
CA GLN A 476 -25.46 3.16 -20.13
C GLN A 476 -24.41 4.06 -20.79
N ARG A 477 -24.76 5.31 -21.11
CA ARG A 477 -23.83 6.30 -21.66
C ARG A 477 -22.75 6.71 -20.64
N LEU A 478 -23.07 6.78 -19.34
CA LEU A 478 -22.11 7.05 -18.27
C LEU A 478 -21.07 5.93 -18.11
N ILE A 479 -21.50 4.67 -18.13
CA ILE A 479 -20.61 3.49 -18.08
C ILE A 479 -19.77 3.38 -19.36
N GLY A 480 -20.38 3.64 -20.52
CA GLY A 480 -19.68 3.70 -21.80
C GLY A 480 -18.66 4.83 -21.90
N TYR A 481 -18.98 6.01 -21.36
CA TYR A 481 -18.05 7.14 -21.23
C TYR A 481 -16.84 6.79 -20.37
N ALA A 482 -17.05 6.13 -19.21
CA ALA A 482 -15.93 5.66 -18.39
C ALA A 482 -15.00 4.74 -19.20
N LEU A 483 -15.56 3.80 -19.96
CA LEU A 483 -14.81 2.85 -20.80
C LEU A 483 -13.98 3.51 -21.92
N MET A 484 -14.23 4.77 -22.29
CA MET A 484 -13.45 5.50 -23.31
C MET A 484 -12.01 5.80 -22.90
N GLY A 485 -11.69 5.81 -21.60
CA GLY A 485 -10.32 6.07 -21.12
C GLY A 485 -9.85 7.53 -21.24
N VAL A 486 -10.75 8.48 -21.49
CA VAL A 486 -10.45 9.90 -21.73
C VAL A 486 -11.47 10.77 -20.99
N PRO A 487 -11.23 11.15 -19.71
CA PRO A 487 -12.17 11.95 -18.94
C PRO A 487 -12.21 13.39 -19.49
N ARG A 488 -13.35 13.79 -20.07
CA ARG A 488 -13.59 15.13 -20.66
C ARG A 488 -14.76 15.89 -20.05
N GLU A 489 -15.61 15.20 -19.30
CA GLU A 489 -16.80 15.74 -18.64
C GLU A 489 -16.51 16.15 -17.18
N ASP A 490 -15.23 16.12 -16.74
CA ASP A 490 -14.79 16.52 -15.40
C ASP A 490 -15.55 15.88 -14.22
N LEU A 491 -16.11 14.67 -14.36
CA LEU A 491 -17.07 14.12 -13.39
C LEU A 491 -16.55 13.04 -12.44
N LEU A 492 -17.08 13.09 -11.22
CA LEU A 492 -17.15 12.04 -10.20
C LEU A 492 -18.61 11.55 -10.14
N ALA A 493 -18.85 10.28 -10.44
CA ALA A 493 -20.18 9.68 -10.34
C ALA A 493 -20.48 9.26 -8.90
N ILE A 494 -21.67 9.61 -8.39
CA ILE A 494 -22.12 9.25 -7.04
C ILE A 494 -23.47 8.49 -7.14
N PRO A 495 -23.43 7.15 -7.31
CA PRO A 495 -24.61 6.30 -7.15
C PRO A 495 -25.11 6.29 -5.70
N TYR A 496 -26.30 6.84 -5.44
CA TYR A 496 -26.83 6.98 -4.07
C TYR A 496 -28.18 6.29 -3.87
N GLY A 497 -28.45 5.83 -2.65
CA GLY A 497 -29.71 5.17 -2.27
C GLY A 497 -29.64 4.51 -0.89
N MET A 498 -30.76 4.29 -0.20
CA MET A 498 -30.79 3.83 1.20
C MET A 498 -30.68 2.30 1.37
N GLY A 499 -29.57 1.72 0.90
CA GLY A 499 -29.33 0.27 0.93
C GLY A 499 -30.31 -0.56 0.10
N SER A 500 -29.93 -1.79 -0.26
CA SER A 500 -30.83 -2.74 -0.95
C SER A 500 -31.40 -2.25 -2.31
N ASN A 501 -30.62 -1.42 -3.02
CA ASN A 501 -31.03 -0.76 -4.28
C ASN A 501 -30.35 -1.36 -5.52
N GLY A 502 -29.69 -2.52 -5.42
CA GLY A 502 -28.96 -3.13 -6.55
C GLY A 502 -27.64 -2.44 -6.95
N LYS A 503 -27.26 -1.31 -6.30
CA LYS A 503 -25.98 -0.58 -6.54
C LYS A 503 -24.79 -1.53 -6.69
N SER A 504 -24.55 -2.36 -5.66
CA SER A 504 -23.40 -3.28 -5.60
C SER A 504 -23.49 -4.41 -6.64
N THR A 505 -24.70 -4.87 -6.99
CA THR A 505 -24.93 -5.90 -8.00
C THR A 505 -24.60 -5.39 -9.41
N VAL A 506 -25.13 -4.21 -9.78
CA VAL A 506 -24.90 -3.61 -11.10
C VAL A 506 -23.45 -3.16 -11.27
N LEU A 507 -22.90 -2.42 -10.29
CA LEU A 507 -21.51 -1.95 -10.35
C LEU A 507 -20.50 -3.10 -10.21
N GLY A 508 -20.83 -4.14 -9.45
CA GLY A 508 -20.02 -5.36 -9.35
C GLY A 508 -19.91 -6.09 -10.69
N ALA A 509 -21.03 -6.28 -11.39
CA ALA A 509 -21.04 -6.88 -12.72
C ALA A 509 -20.22 -6.08 -13.75
N ILE A 510 -20.34 -4.75 -13.75
CA ILE A 510 -19.57 -3.86 -14.62
C ILE A 510 -18.06 -3.96 -14.31
N ARG A 511 -17.67 -3.96 -13.02
CA ARG A 511 -16.27 -4.14 -12.61
C ARG A 511 -15.70 -5.47 -13.10
N SER A 512 -16.44 -6.56 -12.91
CA SER A 512 -16.05 -7.90 -13.39
C SER A 512 -15.91 -7.94 -14.92
N ALA A 513 -16.81 -7.28 -15.65
CA ALA A 513 -16.76 -7.18 -17.10
C ALA A 513 -15.60 -6.31 -17.64
N PHE A 514 -15.12 -5.34 -16.85
CA PHE A 514 -14.03 -4.42 -17.23
C PHE A 514 -12.64 -4.94 -16.82
N GLY A 515 -12.55 -5.85 -15.85
CA GLY A 515 -11.30 -6.51 -15.47
C GLY A 515 -10.18 -5.54 -15.08
N GLY A 516 -9.04 -5.61 -15.76
CA GLY A 516 -7.87 -4.76 -15.46
C GLY A 516 -8.11 -3.25 -15.61
N HIS A 517 -9.16 -2.84 -16.33
CA HIS A 517 -9.60 -1.45 -16.43
C HIS A 517 -10.50 -0.99 -15.26
N ALA A 518 -11.01 -1.90 -14.43
CA ALA A 518 -11.79 -1.58 -13.23
C ALA A 518 -10.93 -1.76 -11.97
N LYS A 519 -10.53 -0.64 -11.36
CA LYS A 519 -9.69 -0.64 -10.16
C LYS A 519 -10.43 -0.05 -8.96
N SER A 520 -9.90 -0.27 -7.76
CA SER A 520 -10.47 0.27 -6.52
C SER A 520 -9.56 1.35 -5.91
N ALA A 521 -10.17 2.34 -5.24
CA ALA A 521 -9.50 3.36 -4.46
C ALA A 521 -10.13 3.48 -3.05
N SER A 522 -9.34 3.91 -2.07
CA SER A 522 -9.88 4.25 -0.73
C SER A 522 -10.73 5.52 -0.84
N ALA A 523 -11.78 5.60 -0.03
CA ALA A 523 -12.55 6.81 0.17
C ALA A 523 -11.64 7.98 0.61
N GLU A 524 -10.62 7.71 1.44
CA GLU A 524 -9.61 8.68 1.90
C GLU A 524 -8.80 9.32 0.76
N THR A 525 -8.65 8.64 -0.38
CA THR A 525 -8.01 9.22 -1.58
C THR A 525 -8.83 10.37 -2.17
N PHE A 526 -10.12 10.50 -1.85
CA PHE A 526 -11.02 11.55 -2.35
C PHE A 526 -11.55 12.49 -1.24
N LEU A 527 -11.39 12.10 0.02
CA LEU A 527 -11.97 12.77 1.19
C LEU A 527 -10.91 13.41 2.08
N SER A 528 -11.33 14.36 2.91
CA SER A 528 -10.48 14.92 3.96
C SER A 528 -10.54 13.97 5.15
N ALA A 529 -9.40 13.41 5.55
CA ALA A 529 -9.28 12.90 6.92
C ALA A 529 -9.67 14.02 7.89
N GLY A 530 -10.54 13.70 8.85
CA GLY A 530 -10.92 14.63 9.92
C GLY A 530 -9.68 15.21 10.60
N ALA A 531 -9.77 16.47 11.03
CA ALA A 531 -8.68 17.34 11.53
C ALA A 531 -7.39 16.61 12.01
N GLY A 532 -6.48 16.32 11.08
CA GLY A 532 -5.18 15.68 11.38
C GLY A 532 -4.42 15.16 10.16
N GLY A 533 -5.09 14.56 9.18
CA GLY A 533 -4.46 13.86 8.04
C GLY A 533 -4.02 14.74 6.85
N GLY A 534 -3.30 15.83 7.11
CA GLY A 534 -2.80 16.76 6.08
C GLY A 534 -1.58 16.25 5.30
N GLY A 535 -1.70 15.14 4.56
CA GLY A 535 -0.60 14.58 3.76
C GLY A 535 0.05 15.61 2.82
N SER A 536 1.36 15.80 2.95
CA SER A 536 2.13 16.86 2.28
C SER A 536 2.20 16.67 0.76
N ALA A 537 2.33 17.79 0.03
CA ALA A 537 2.66 17.75 -1.39
C ALA A 537 4.07 17.17 -1.57
N GLY A 538 4.18 15.96 -2.12
CA GLY A 538 5.43 15.20 -2.24
C GLY A 538 5.49 13.90 -1.42
N ALA A 539 4.50 13.63 -0.57
CA ALA A 539 4.33 12.32 0.06
C ALA A 539 4.19 11.19 -0.97
N ALA A 540 4.54 9.96 -0.59
CA ALA A 540 4.34 8.78 -1.43
C ALA A 540 2.84 8.61 -1.74
N ARG A 541 2.51 8.47 -3.03
CA ARG A 541 1.15 8.30 -3.56
C ARG A 541 1.05 7.02 -4.37
N GLU A 542 1.43 5.93 -3.72
CA GLU A 542 1.20 4.58 -4.23
C GLU A 542 -0.29 4.32 -4.51
N ASP A 543 -1.16 5.00 -3.72
CA ASP A 543 -2.60 4.96 -3.87
C ASP A 543 -3.12 5.42 -5.24
N LEU A 544 -2.36 6.30 -5.92
CA LEU A 544 -2.63 6.76 -7.28
C LEU A 544 -1.88 5.93 -8.33
N LEU A 545 -0.65 5.49 -8.04
CA LEU A 545 0.14 4.65 -8.96
C LEU A 545 -0.61 3.38 -9.36
N ARG A 546 -1.28 2.74 -8.40
CA ARG A 546 -2.14 1.58 -8.66
C ARG A 546 -3.28 1.87 -9.66
N LEU A 547 -3.75 3.12 -9.78
CA LEU A 547 -4.85 3.52 -10.68
C LEU A 547 -4.43 3.70 -12.15
N ARG A 548 -3.13 3.70 -12.47
CA ARG A 548 -2.64 3.83 -13.86
C ARG A 548 -3.31 2.80 -14.79
N GLY A 549 -3.86 3.26 -15.91
CA GLY A 549 -4.56 2.42 -16.90
C GLY A 549 -6.00 1.99 -16.52
N ALA A 550 -6.50 2.43 -15.36
CA ALA A 550 -7.91 2.29 -15.03
C ALA A 550 -8.76 3.18 -15.94
N ARG A 551 -9.95 2.68 -16.30
CA ARG A 551 -11.01 3.43 -16.98
C ARG A 551 -12.23 3.63 -16.07
N PHE A 552 -12.42 2.71 -15.13
CA PHE A 552 -13.41 2.75 -14.07
C PHE A 552 -12.69 2.64 -12.72
N VAL A 553 -12.92 3.59 -11.81
CA VAL A 553 -12.41 3.52 -10.43
C VAL A 553 -13.57 3.43 -9.46
N TYR A 554 -13.67 2.31 -8.75
CA TYR A 554 -14.61 2.12 -7.65
C TYR A 554 -14.00 2.68 -6.37
N VAL A 555 -14.56 3.77 -5.86
CA VAL A 555 -14.20 4.31 -4.55
C VAL A 555 -14.96 3.52 -3.49
N SER A 556 -14.31 3.13 -2.39
CA SER A 556 -15.02 2.52 -1.25
C SER A 556 -16.05 3.49 -0.68
N GLU A 557 -17.05 2.96 0.04
CA GLU A 557 -18.08 3.79 0.67
C GLU A 557 -17.43 4.78 1.66
N PRO A 558 -17.77 6.09 1.62
CA PRO A 558 -17.30 7.08 2.58
C PRO A 558 -17.91 6.86 3.96
N ASP A 559 -17.16 7.15 5.03
CA ASP A 559 -17.73 7.24 6.37
C ASP A 559 -18.76 8.40 6.45
N GLU A 560 -19.79 8.22 7.27
CA GLU A 560 -20.81 9.25 7.47
C GLU A 560 -20.20 10.56 7.98
N GLY A 561 -20.59 11.69 7.39
CA GLY A 561 -20.04 13.00 7.72
C GLY A 561 -18.63 13.28 7.15
N SER A 562 -18.13 12.46 6.21
CA SER A 562 -16.89 12.73 5.48
C SER A 562 -16.99 13.89 4.48
N GLU A 563 -15.92 14.68 4.35
CA GLU A 563 -15.88 15.86 3.48
C GLU A 563 -15.09 15.63 2.19
N LEU A 564 -15.60 16.10 1.05
CA LEU A 564 -14.93 16.02 -0.25
C LEU A 564 -13.74 16.98 -0.39
N ARG A 565 -12.57 16.47 -0.83
CA ARG A 565 -11.41 17.31 -1.13
C ARG A 565 -11.54 17.92 -2.52
N GLU A 566 -12.19 19.07 -2.61
CA GLU A 566 -12.40 19.78 -3.88
C GLU A 566 -11.16 19.89 -4.76
N GLY A 567 -10.02 20.31 -4.21
CA GLY A 567 -8.77 20.47 -4.98
C GLY A 567 -8.26 19.15 -5.57
N LEU A 568 -8.48 18.04 -4.85
CA LEU A 568 -8.09 16.71 -5.29
C LEU A 568 -9.09 16.15 -6.30
N ILE A 569 -10.40 16.39 -6.12
CA ILE A 569 -11.41 16.03 -7.12
C ILE A 569 -11.18 16.80 -8.42
N LYS A 570 -10.87 18.10 -8.33
CA LYS A 570 -10.50 18.94 -9.48
C LYS A 570 -9.33 18.32 -10.27
N SER A 571 -8.27 17.84 -9.61
CA SER A 571 -7.16 17.16 -10.32
C SER A 571 -7.50 15.73 -10.79
N MET A 572 -8.25 14.94 -10.01
CA MET A 572 -8.63 13.55 -10.40
C MET A 572 -9.60 13.50 -11.57
N THR A 573 -10.39 14.55 -11.79
CA THR A 573 -11.42 14.60 -12.83
C THR A 573 -11.03 15.41 -14.05
N GLY A 574 -10.17 16.44 -13.90
CA GLY A 574 -9.80 17.36 -14.98
C GLY A 574 -8.80 16.83 -16.01
N GLY A 575 -8.29 15.60 -15.84
CA GLY A 575 -7.34 14.99 -16.78
C GLY A 575 -5.91 15.55 -16.74
N ASP A 576 -5.63 16.51 -15.85
CA ASP A 576 -4.29 17.06 -15.65
C ASP A 576 -3.32 15.99 -15.08
N PRO A 577 -2.02 16.01 -15.44
CA PRO A 577 -1.04 15.09 -14.87
C PRO A 577 -0.87 15.29 -13.35
N ILE A 578 -1.02 14.21 -12.59
CA ILE A 578 -0.88 14.20 -11.12
C ILE A 578 0.48 13.59 -10.75
N PRO A 579 1.38 14.31 -10.07
CA PRO A 579 2.65 13.74 -9.61
C PRO A 579 2.41 12.70 -8.51
N ALA A 580 3.02 11.52 -8.67
CA ALA A 580 2.94 10.42 -7.71
C ALA A 580 4.29 9.67 -7.62
N ARG A 581 4.57 9.11 -6.44
CA ARG A 581 5.82 8.40 -6.16
C ARG A 581 5.53 7.19 -5.28
N GLY A 582 6.14 6.04 -5.60
CA GLY A 582 6.01 4.82 -4.80
C GLY A 582 6.84 4.90 -3.52
N MET A 583 6.56 4.03 -2.55
CA MET A 583 7.44 3.89 -1.39
C MET A 583 8.85 3.49 -1.87
N TYR A 584 9.89 4.11 -1.31
CA TYR A 584 11.31 3.94 -1.70
C TYR A 584 11.68 4.28 -3.16
N ALA A 585 10.74 4.76 -4.00
CA ALA A 585 11.03 5.13 -5.38
C ALA A 585 11.93 6.37 -5.48
N LYS A 586 12.99 6.27 -6.30
CA LYS A 586 13.98 7.34 -6.55
C LYS A 586 13.46 8.47 -7.44
N ALA A 587 12.40 8.25 -8.21
CA ALA A 587 11.80 9.22 -9.12
C ALA A 587 10.29 9.37 -8.87
N THR A 588 9.78 10.58 -9.07
CA THR A 588 8.34 10.88 -9.17
C THR A 588 7.91 10.69 -10.62
N VAL A 589 6.76 10.08 -10.85
CA VAL A 589 6.15 9.94 -12.18
C VAL A 589 4.84 10.72 -12.24
N GLU A 590 4.49 11.20 -13.43
CA GLU A 590 3.20 11.85 -13.66
C GLU A 590 2.15 10.83 -14.07
N ILE A 591 1.00 10.85 -13.41
CA ILE A 591 -0.16 10.02 -13.71
C ILE A 591 -1.24 10.90 -14.32
N VAL A 592 -1.51 10.70 -15.61
CA VAL A 592 -2.68 11.31 -16.27
C VAL A 592 -3.92 10.48 -15.93
N PRO A 593 -4.99 11.06 -15.34
CA PRO A 593 -6.24 10.36 -15.10
C PRO A 593 -6.84 9.84 -16.40
N THR A 594 -7.03 8.52 -16.47
CA THR A 594 -7.69 7.82 -17.59
C THR A 594 -9.05 7.28 -17.20
N TRP A 595 -9.49 7.52 -15.95
CA TRP A 595 -10.67 6.91 -15.36
C TRP A 595 -11.79 7.90 -15.09
N VAL A 596 -13.00 7.35 -14.96
CA VAL A 596 -14.11 7.97 -14.23
C VAL A 596 -14.20 7.28 -12.87
N ALA A 597 -14.26 8.08 -11.80
CA ALA A 597 -14.46 7.58 -10.45
C ALA A 597 -15.96 7.44 -10.14
N PHE A 598 -16.31 6.33 -9.50
CA PHE A 598 -17.65 6.00 -9.00
C PHE A 598 -17.55 5.81 -7.50
N MET A 599 -18.21 6.71 -6.74
CA MET A 599 -18.32 6.66 -5.29
C MET A 599 -19.75 6.28 -4.92
N PRO A 600 -20.12 4.98 -4.95
CA PRO A 600 -21.41 4.56 -4.45
C PRO A 600 -21.48 4.75 -2.95
N THR A 601 -22.59 5.29 -2.47
CA THR A 601 -22.76 5.58 -1.05
C THR A 601 -24.21 5.45 -0.60
N ASN A 602 -24.43 5.17 0.68
CA ASN A 602 -25.73 5.36 1.33
C ASN A 602 -25.86 6.76 1.94
N HIS A 603 -24.76 7.37 2.41
CA HIS A 603 -24.70 8.71 3.01
C HIS A 603 -23.98 9.69 2.08
N ARG A 604 -24.60 10.83 1.77
CA ARG A 604 -23.97 11.79 0.84
C ARG A 604 -22.79 12.49 1.55
N PRO A 605 -21.61 12.62 0.92
CA PRO A 605 -20.50 13.37 1.51
C PRO A 605 -20.86 14.84 1.78
N ILE A 606 -20.03 15.56 2.52
CA ILE A 606 -20.18 17.01 2.70
C ILE A 606 -19.37 17.77 1.64
N VAL A 607 -20.01 18.75 1.00
CA VAL A 607 -19.39 19.69 0.06
C VAL A 607 -19.20 21.04 0.76
N LYS A 608 -17.97 21.58 0.76
CA LYS A 608 -17.62 22.79 1.53
C LYS A 608 -17.99 24.12 0.85
N GLY A 609 -19.30 24.30 0.64
CA GLY A 609 -19.92 25.58 0.26
C GLY A 609 -20.34 25.68 -1.21
N ASP A 610 -20.64 26.92 -1.62
CA ASP A 610 -21.32 27.25 -2.88
C ASP A 610 -20.46 27.17 -4.16
N ASP A 611 -19.25 26.61 -4.13
CA ASP A 611 -18.38 26.64 -5.32
C ASP A 611 -18.97 25.85 -6.48
N HIS A 612 -19.54 26.57 -7.46
CA HIS A 612 -20.11 26.00 -8.69
C HIS A 612 -19.12 25.07 -9.42
N ALA A 613 -17.80 25.25 -9.20
CA ALA A 613 -16.77 24.42 -9.80
C ALA A 613 -16.69 22.99 -9.23
N ILE A 614 -17.20 22.70 -8.02
CA ILE A 614 -17.33 21.31 -7.54
C ILE A 614 -18.68 20.71 -7.93
N TRP A 615 -19.78 21.46 -7.79
CA TRP A 615 -21.14 20.98 -8.11
C TRP A 615 -21.32 20.54 -9.57
N ARG A 616 -20.61 21.17 -10.53
CA ARG A 616 -20.61 20.73 -11.93
C ARG A 616 -19.91 19.38 -12.17
N ARG A 617 -19.11 18.91 -11.21
CA ARG A 617 -18.33 17.67 -11.27
C ARG A 617 -19.01 16.51 -10.56
N LEU A 618 -20.02 16.76 -9.72
CA LEU A 618 -20.73 15.72 -9.00
C LEU A 618 -21.92 15.22 -9.84
N MET A 619 -21.79 14.01 -10.38
CA MET A 619 -22.82 13.36 -11.18
C MET A 619 -23.61 12.38 -10.31
N LEU A 620 -24.67 12.87 -9.64
CA LEU A 620 -25.50 12.03 -8.79
C LEU A 620 -26.34 11.05 -9.63
N VAL A 621 -26.29 9.76 -9.32
CA VAL A 621 -27.12 8.75 -9.99
C VAL A 621 -28.10 8.15 -8.96
N PRO A 622 -29.42 8.39 -9.09
CA PRO A 622 -30.40 7.96 -8.09
C PRO A 622 -30.74 6.47 -8.23
N PHE A 623 -30.23 5.65 -7.31
CA PHE A 623 -30.64 4.25 -7.12
C PHE A 623 -31.68 4.23 -5.97
N THR A 624 -32.87 4.79 -6.22
CA THR A 624 -33.87 5.05 -5.16
C THR A 624 -34.78 3.88 -4.85
N ARG A 625 -34.88 2.87 -5.73
CA ARG A 625 -35.66 1.65 -5.45
C ARG A 625 -35.11 0.90 -4.25
N ASN A 626 -35.98 0.30 -3.44
CA ASN A 626 -35.59 -0.53 -2.30
C ASN A 626 -36.25 -1.91 -2.42
N PHE A 627 -35.45 -2.93 -2.73
CA PHE A 627 -35.93 -4.27 -3.03
C PHE A 627 -36.39 -5.08 -1.79
N ASP A 628 -36.32 -4.53 -0.58
CA ASP A 628 -36.97 -5.13 0.61
C ASP A 628 -38.38 -4.59 0.85
N ARG A 629 -38.72 -3.44 0.24
CA ARG A 629 -40.02 -2.75 0.42
C ARG A 629 -40.90 -2.77 -0.83
N ASP A 630 -40.35 -3.21 -1.96
CA ASP A 630 -41.01 -3.26 -3.24
C ASP A 630 -41.66 -4.64 -3.46
N PRO A 631 -43.00 -4.76 -3.45
CA PRO A 631 -43.67 -6.06 -3.57
C PRO A 631 -43.62 -6.63 -4.99
N ASP A 632 -43.27 -5.82 -6.00
CA ASP A 632 -43.23 -6.21 -7.40
C ASP A 632 -41.88 -6.86 -7.79
N VAL A 633 -40.92 -6.94 -6.86
CA VAL A 633 -39.60 -7.56 -7.09
C VAL A 633 -39.28 -8.62 -6.05
N VAL A 634 -39.21 -9.88 -6.51
CA VAL A 634 -38.67 -10.98 -5.71
C VAL A 634 -37.15 -10.89 -5.68
N LYS A 635 -36.57 -10.72 -4.49
CA LYS A 635 -35.13 -10.82 -4.27
C LYS A 635 -34.61 -12.22 -4.63
N ASP A 636 -33.62 -12.27 -5.52
CA ASP A 636 -32.83 -13.46 -5.83
C ASP A 636 -31.43 -13.30 -5.21
N PRO A 637 -31.09 -14.03 -4.11
CA PRO A 637 -29.78 -13.96 -3.48
C PRO A 637 -28.62 -14.37 -4.40
N ALA A 638 -28.88 -15.25 -5.38
CA ALA A 638 -27.88 -15.74 -6.33
C ALA A 638 -27.76 -14.82 -7.58
N ARG A 639 -28.51 -13.71 -7.64
CA ARG A 639 -28.54 -12.83 -8.83
C ARG A 639 -27.16 -12.32 -9.25
N ALA A 640 -26.29 -11.99 -8.30
CA ALA A 640 -24.92 -11.54 -8.62
C ALA A 640 -24.07 -12.65 -9.26
N GLU A 641 -24.16 -13.88 -8.76
CA GLU A 641 -23.50 -15.07 -9.31
C GLU A 641 -24.02 -15.38 -10.71
N ARG A 642 -25.35 -15.35 -10.90
CA ARG A 642 -25.99 -15.59 -12.20
C ARG A 642 -25.61 -14.54 -13.24
N ILE A 643 -25.47 -13.27 -12.86
CA ILE A 643 -24.99 -12.19 -13.75
C ILE A 643 -23.51 -12.40 -14.12
N ALA A 644 -22.70 -13.08 -13.30
CA ALA A 644 -21.31 -13.39 -13.66
C ALA A 644 -21.19 -14.37 -14.85
N ALA A 645 -22.27 -15.08 -15.22
CA ALA A 645 -22.34 -15.84 -16.47
C ALA A 645 -22.61 -14.97 -17.71
N GLU A 646 -23.06 -13.72 -17.54
CA GLU A 646 -23.46 -12.81 -18.63
C GLU A 646 -22.40 -11.74 -18.96
N LEU A 647 -21.18 -11.81 -18.40
CA LEU A 647 -20.19 -10.72 -18.50
C LEU A 647 -19.83 -10.29 -19.93
N ALA A 648 -19.87 -11.22 -20.91
CA ALA A 648 -19.70 -10.88 -22.33
C ALA A 648 -20.79 -9.92 -22.84
N GLY A 649 -22.04 -10.14 -22.42
CA GLY A 649 -23.16 -9.25 -22.71
C GLY A 649 -23.10 -7.94 -21.92
N VAL A 650 -22.60 -7.95 -20.67
CA VAL A 650 -22.35 -6.72 -19.88
C VAL A 650 -21.30 -5.84 -20.57
N LEU A 651 -20.23 -6.45 -21.10
CA LEU A 651 -19.22 -5.77 -21.90
C LEU A 651 -19.80 -5.24 -23.21
N ALA A 652 -20.59 -6.03 -23.93
CA ALA A 652 -21.28 -5.61 -25.15
C ALA A 652 -22.23 -4.41 -24.90
N TRP A 653 -23.03 -4.47 -23.83
CA TRP A 653 -23.90 -3.39 -23.36
C TRP A 653 -23.11 -2.11 -23.03
N SER A 654 -21.94 -2.26 -22.41
CA SER A 654 -21.07 -1.12 -22.08
C SER A 654 -20.44 -0.47 -23.31
N VAL A 655 -20.03 -1.27 -24.31
CA VAL A 655 -19.54 -0.76 -25.61
C VAL A 655 -20.66 -0.07 -26.40
N ARG A 656 -21.89 -0.62 -26.39
CA ARG A 656 -23.08 0.08 -26.94
C ARG A 656 -23.26 1.46 -26.27
N GLY A 657 -23.06 1.54 -24.96
CA GLY A 657 -23.02 2.80 -24.21
C GLY A 657 -21.94 3.78 -24.67
N ALA A 658 -20.73 3.29 -24.96
CA ALA A 658 -19.63 4.14 -25.45
C ALA A 658 -19.94 4.74 -26.82
N LEU A 659 -20.56 3.95 -27.72
CA LEU A 659 -21.03 4.43 -29.01
C LEU A 659 -22.17 5.46 -28.86
N ALA A 660 -23.14 5.20 -28.00
CA ALA A 660 -24.24 6.12 -27.71
C ALA A 660 -23.76 7.44 -27.10
N TYR A 661 -22.80 7.40 -26.17
CA TYR A 661 -22.15 8.59 -25.61
C TYR A 661 -21.44 9.39 -26.72
N ARG A 662 -20.70 8.73 -27.62
CA ARG A 662 -20.05 9.42 -28.74
C ARG A 662 -21.03 10.07 -29.73
N ALA A 663 -22.22 9.48 -29.91
CA ALA A 663 -23.25 10.01 -30.81
C ALA A 663 -24.07 11.15 -30.19
N HIS A 664 -24.25 11.16 -28.87
CA HIS A 664 -25.25 12.00 -28.20
C HIS A 664 -24.74 12.82 -27.01
N GLY A 665 -23.50 12.61 -26.57
CA GLY A 665 -22.98 13.11 -25.30
C GLY A 665 -23.64 12.44 -24.09
N LEU A 666 -23.25 12.88 -22.88
CA LEU A 666 -23.77 12.28 -21.65
C LEU A 666 -25.24 12.63 -21.39
N LYS A 667 -25.72 13.83 -21.78
CA LYS A 667 -27.08 14.38 -21.56
C LYS A 667 -27.79 13.79 -20.31
N PRO A 668 -27.48 14.28 -19.10
CA PRO A 668 -28.13 13.84 -17.87
C PRO A 668 -29.63 14.14 -17.88
N PRO A 669 -30.48 13.22 -17.39
CA PRO A 669 -31.93 13.42 -17.31
C PRO A 669 -32.28 14.44 -16.23
N ARG A 670 -33.53 14.94 -16.26
CA ARG A 670 -34.02 15.94 -15.29
C ARG A 670 -33.91 15.48 -13.84
N SER A 671 -34.10 14.19 -13.59
CA SER A 671 -33.94 13.54 -12.29
C SER A 671 -32.53 13.67 -11.70
N VAL A 672 -31.48 13.64 -12.53
CA VAL A 672 -30.08 13.82 -12.10
C VAL A 672 -29.80 15.29 -11.75
N ALA A 673 -30.34 16.23 -12.54
CA ALA A 673 -30.26 17.65 -12.21
C ALA A 673 -31.02 17.96 -10.90
N ALA A 674 -32.25 17.45 -10.75
CA ALA A 674 -33.05 17.59 -9.54
C ALA A 674 -32.37 16.96 -8.31
N ALA A 675 -31.74 15.79 -8.46
CA ALA A 675 -30.96 15.16 -7.40
C ALA A 675 -29.78 16.02 -6.95
N ARG A 676 -29.02 16.60 -7.91
CA ARG A 676 -27.93 17.55 -7.62
C ARG A 676 -28.46 18.78 -6.88
N ASP A 677 -29.56 19.35 -7.34
CA ASP A 677 -30.10 20.59 -6.77
C ASP A 677 -30.69 20.37 -5.38
N ALA A 678 -31.36 19.23 -5.14
CA ALA A 678 -31.77 18.79 -3.81
C ALA A 678 -30.56 18.57 -2.88
N TYR A 679 -29.52 17.87 -3.33
CA TYR A 679 -28.29 17.70 -2.56
C TYR A 679 -27.53 19.01 -2.30
N LYS A 680 -27.63 19.99 -3.21
CA LYS A 680 -27.09 21.33 -2.96
C LYS A 680 -27.89 22.05 -1.86
N ALA A 681 -29.21 21.94 -1.86
CA ALA A 681 -30.06 22.49 -0.81
C ALA A 681 -29.81 21.80 0.55
N ASP A 682 -29.76 20.46 0.59
CA ASP A 682 -29.49 19.66 1.80
C ASP A 682 -28.10 19.95 2.43
N MET A 683 -27.19 20.59 1.70
CA MET A 683 -25.85 20.99 2.17
C MET A 683 -25.74 22.50 2.42
N ASP A 684 -26.83 23.26 2.28
CA ASP A 684 -26.85 24.71 2.43
C ASP A 684 -27.08 25.15 3.88
N LEU A 685 -26.11 24.81 4.75
CA LEU A 685 -26.14 25.20 6.16
C LEU A 685 -26.26 26.71 6.39
N LEU A 686 -25.80 27.51 5.44
CA LEU A 686 -25.89 28.97 5.52
C LEU A 686 -27.31 29.44 5.16
N GLY A 687 -27.95 28.81 4.17
CA GLY A 687 -29.36 29.01 3.85
C GLY A 687 -30.26 28.69 5.05
N GLU A 688 -30.13 27.50 5.63
CA GLU A 688 -30.92 27.09 6.81
C GLU A 688 -30.77 28.07 7.99
N TRP A 689 -29.53 28.49 8.30
CA TRP A 689 -29.32 29.50 9.33
C TRP A 689 -29.95 30.85 8.99
N MET A 690 -29.88 31.30 7.73
CA MET A 690 -30.51 32.56 7.32
C MET A 690 -32.04 32.47 7.37
N ASP A 691 -32.63 31.33 7.01
CA ASP A 691 -34.08 31.13 7.02
C ASP A 691 -34.63 30.93 8.44
N GLU A 692 -33.87 30.32 9.35
CA GLU A 692 -34.28 30.10 10.75
C GLU A 692 -33.96 31.27 11.69
N ARG A 693 -32.82 31.98 11.48
CA ARG A 693 -32.26 32.93 12.46
C ARG A 693 -32.06 34.35 11.93
N CYS A 694 -32.39 34.63 10.67
CA CYS A 694 -32.20 35.96 10.08
C CYS A 694 -33.46 36.47 9.36
N LYS A 695 -33.58 37.80 9.29
CA LYS A 695 -34.54 38.51 8.46
C LYS A 695 -33.79 39.11 7.27
N VAL A 696 -34.12 38.67 6.06
CA VAL A 696 -33.51 39.10 4.79
C VAL A 696 -34.43 40.12 4.11
N ASP A 697 -34.13 41.40 4.30
CA ASP A 697 -34.89 42.51 3.71
C ASP A 697 -33.99 43.69 3.32
N SER A 698 -34.47 44.58 2.46
CA SER A 698 -33.69 45.69 1.90
C SER A 698 -33.32 46.82 2.87
N GLY A 699 -33.93 46.87 4.06
CA GLY A 699 -33.62 47.81 5.14
C GLY A 699 -32.80 47.18 6.29
N GLY A 700 -32.82 45.85 6.42
CA GLY A 700 -32.09 45.08 7.42
C GLY A 700 -30.57 45.23 7.30
N ALA A 701 -29.91 45.43 8.44
CA ALA A 701 -28.46 45.47 8.53
C ALA A 701 -28.00 44.94 9.89
N ALA A 702 -26.95 44.12 9.92
CA ALA A 702 -26.34 43.61 11.15
C ALA A 702 -24.81 43.64 11.10
N SER A 703 -24.18 43.71 12.28
CA SER A 703 -22.72 43.68 12.39
C SER A 703 -22.17 42.28 12.15
N ASN A 704 -20.88 42.20 11.79
CA ASN A 704 -20.16 40.93 11.71
C ASN A 704 -20.05 40.19 13.06
N GLU A 705 -20.31 40.87 14.18
CA GLU A 705 -20.32 40.26 15.51
C GLU A 705 -21.66 39.59 15.79
N ASP A 706 -22.78 40.27 15.53
CA ASP A 706 -24.14 39.75 15.77
C ASP A 706 -24.42 38.55 14.87
N LEU A 707 -24.13 38.69 13.57
CA LEU A 707 -24.23 37.60 12.59
C LEU A 707 -23.33 36.40 12.98
N TRP A 708 -22.14 36.66 13.54
CA TRP A 708 -21.26 35.58 14.02
C TRP A 708 -21.77 34.91 15.30
N ARG A 709 -22.36 35.68 16.22
CA ARG A 709 -22.94 35.17 17.47
C ARG A 709 -24.14 34.26 17.19
N SER A 710 -25.05 34.74 16.35
CA SER A 710 -26.20 33.98 15.83
C SER A 710 -25.76 32.68 15.15
N TRP A 711 -24.90 32.79 14.12
CA TRP A 711 -24.36 31.63 13.41
C TRP A 711 -23.69 30.62 14.35
N ARG A 712 -22.89 31.11 15.29
CA ARG A 712 -22.15 30.26 16.24
C ARG A 712 -23.11 29.48 17.12
N SER A 713 -24.15 30.12 17.66
CA SER A 713 -25.19 29.46 18.46
C SER A 713 -25.86 28.33 17.68
N PHE A 714 -26.36 28.65 16.47
CA PHE A 714 -26.98 27.69 15.56
C PHE A 714 -26.06 26.50 15.24
N ALA A 715 -24.81 26.78 14.86
CA ALA A 715 -23.87 25.75 14.43
C ALA A 715 -23.24 24.96 15.60
N GLU A 716 -23.16 25.51 16.82
CA GLU A 716 -22.74 24.77 18.01
C GLU A 716 -23.83 23.77 18.46
N GLN A 717 -25.11 24.18 18.45
CA GLN A 717 -26.24 23.31 18.81
C GLN A 717 -26.34 22.06 17.90
N ARG A 718 -25.98 22.20 16.62
CA ARG A 718 -26.02 21.11 15.64
C ARG A 718 -24.71 20.31 15.53
N GLY A 719 -23.61 20.75 16.16
CA GLY A 719 -22.28 20.14 16.04
C GLY A 719 -21.52 20.50 14.74
N GLU A 720 -21.96 21.57 14.07
CA GLU A 720 -21.63 21.93 12.70
C GLU A 720 -20.69 23.13 12.57
N LEU A 721 -20.28 23.74 13.71
CA LEU A 721 -19.38 24.89 13.75
C LEU A 721 -18.09 24.70 12.92
N ARG A 722 -17.63 23.45 12.77
CA ARG A 722 -16.47 23.07 11.92
C ARG A 722 -16.60 23.51 10.45
N PHE A 723 -17.81 23.69 9.93
CA PHE A 723 -18.03 24.05 8.51
C PHE A 723 -17.89 25.55 8.22
N ILE A 724 -18.12 26.42 9.21
CA ILE A 724 -17.75 27.85 9.18
C ILE A 724 -17.14 28.23 10.54
N ALA A 725 -15.84 27.94 10.69
CA ALA A 725 -15.16 28.01 11.98
C ALA A 725 -14.80 29.43 12.49
N ASN A 726 -15.11 30.51 11.77
CA ASN A 726 -14.87 31.89 12.25
C ASN A 726 -15.66 32.97 11.47
N SER A 727 -15.85 34.13 12.12
CA SER A 727 -16.54 35.32 11.56
C SER A 727 -15.99 35.77 10.20
N ARG A 728 -14.68 35.67 9.94
CA ARG A 728 -14.08 36.00 8.63
C ARG A 728 -14.55 35.03 7.52
N ALA A 729 -14.71 33.75 7.84
CA ALA A 729 -15.25 32.76 6.90
C ALA A 729 -16.74 32.98 6.63
N LEU A 730 -17.52 33.32 7.67
CA LEU A 730 -18.95 33.66 7.55
C LEU A 730 -19.15 34.89 6.64
N ALA A 731 -18.46 35.99 6.96
CA ALA A 731 -18.52 37.23 6.16
C ALA A 731 -18.13 37.00 4.69
N ARG A 732 -17.15 36.12 4.40
CA ARG A 732 -16.80 35.79 3.02
C ARG A 732 -17.94 35.07 2.29
N ARG A 733 -18.69 34.18 2.96
CA ARG A 733 -19.83 33.48 2.33
C ARG A 733 -21.05 34.40 2.17
N LEU A 734 -21.34 35.28 3.14
CA LEU A 734 -22.38 36.30 3.00
C LEU A 734 -22.10 37.25 1.81
N GLY A 735 -20.85 37.69 1.63
CA GLY A 735 -20.46 38.46 0.44
C GLY A 735 -20.65 37.68 -0.87
N ALA A 736 -20.39 36.37 -0.88
CA ALA A 736 -20.62 35.51 -2.04
C ALA A 736 -22.12 35.26 -2.34
N ARG A 737 -22.98 35.33 -1.32
CA ARG A 737 -24.46 35.33 -1.45
C ARG A 737 -25.03 36.64 -1.99
N GLY A 738 -24.21 37.68 -2.17
CA GLY A 738 -24.61 38.97 -2.73
C GLY A 738 -24.95 40.05 -1.69
N PHE A 739 -24.79 39.78 -0.39
CA PHE A 739 -24.99 40.80 0.64
C PHE A 739 -23.88 41.88 0.58
N LEU A 740 -24.29 43.14 0.68
CA LEU A 740 -23.37 44.27 0.57
C LEU A 740 -22.62 44.49 1.87
N GLN A 741 -21.28 44.41 1.84
CA GLN A 741 -20.45 44.79 2.99
C GLN A 741 -20.57 46.28 3.26
N VAL A 742 -20.90 46.62 4.50
CA VAL A 742 -20.99 48.00 5.00
C VAL A 742 -20.01 48.23 6.13
N LYS A 743 -19.60 49.48 6.30
CA LYS A 743 -18.74 49.94 7.38
C LYS A 743 -19.26 51.26 7.92
N ASP A 744 -19.34 51.40 9.24
CA ASP A 744 -19.70 52.63 9.97
C ASP A 744 -20.94 53.34 9.38
N SER A 745 -21.96 52.57 9.00
CA SER A 745 -23.17 53.00 8.27
C SER A 745 -24.32 52.02 8.51
N HIS A 746 -25.55 52.39 8.10
CA HIS A 746 -26.78 51.60 8.34
C HIS A 746 -26.99 51.24 9.83
N GLY A 747 -26.66 52.16 10.75
CA GLY A 747 -26.75 51.94 12.20
C GLY A 747 -25.62 51.10 12.81
N ILE A 748 -24.79 50.44 11.99
CA ILE A 748 -23.69 49.57 12.45
C ILE A 748 -22.43 50.38 12.75
N ARG A 749 -21.82 50.11 13.92
CA ARG A 749 -20.48 50.58 14.27
C ARG A 749 -19.47 49.47 13.94
N GLY A 750 -18.43 49.76 13.15
CA GLY A 750 -17.50 48.74 12.64
C GLY A 750 -17.93 48.15 11.29
N ARG A 751 -17.75 46.85 11.08
CA ARG A 751 -18.05 46.14 9.81
C ARG A 751 -19.28 45.24 9.94
N GLY A 752 -20.11 45.21 8.91
CA GLY A 752 -21.30 44.37 8.85
C GLY A 752 -21.81 44.19 7.42
N PHE A 753 -23.06 43.76 7.28
CA PHE A 753 -23.75 43.57 6.02
C PHE A 753 -25.09 44.31 6.00
N ALA A 754 -25.47 44.82 4.82
CA ALA A 754 -26.80 45.31 4.53
C ALA A 754 -27.56 44.30 3.64
N GLY A 755 -28.87 44.25 3.80
CA GLY A 755 -29.76 43.24 3.22
C GLY A 755 -30.13 42.10 4.17
N ILE A 756 -29.62 42.10 5.40
CA ILE A 756 -29.77 41.02 6.38
C ILE A 756 -29.62 41.54 7.82
N CYS A 757 -30.50 41.09 8.72
CA CYS A 757 -30.34 41.22 10.17
C CYS A 757 -30.65 39.89 10.88
N VAL A 758 -30.23 39.77 12.14
CA VAL A 758 -30.55 38.61 13.01
C VAL A 758 -32.00 38.73 13.48
N ASP A 759 -32.68 37.60 13.67
CA ASP A 759 -34.02 37.56 14.24
C ASP A 759 -33.98 37.48 15.78
N ASP A 760 -34.11 38.66 16.42
CA ASP A 760 -34.06 38.79 17.89
C ASP A 760 -35.17 37.99 18.62
N GLU A 761 -36.28 37.66 17.95
CA GLU A 761 -37.37 36.85 18.55
C GLU A 761 -37.00 35.36 18.65
N VAL A 762 -36.06 34.88 17.82
CA VAL A 762 -35.74 33.44 17.69
C VAL A 762 -34.38 33.09 18.32
N ASP A 763 -33.44 34.03 18.36
CA ASP A 763 -32.08 33.78 18.87
C ASP A 763 -31.90 33.99 20.39
N PHE A 764 -32.84 34.63 21.10
CA PHE A 764 -32.68 35.01 22.50
C PHE A 764 -33.65 34.35 23.51
N GLU A 765 -34.55 33.44 23.09
CA GLU A 765 -35.51 32.75 23.99
C GLU A 765 -34.87 31.84 25.09
N GLY A 766 -33.54 31.73 25.15
CA GLY A 766 -32.83 30.88 26.11
C GLY A 766 -32.23 31.57 27.35
N CYS A 767 -32.30 32.90 27.48
CA CYS A 767 -31.53 33.64 28.51
C CYS A 767 -32.32 34.14 29.74
N ASP A 768 -33.63 33.92 29.82
CA ASP A 768 -34.47 34.35 30.97
C ASP A 768 -34.96 33.17 31.83
N LEU A 769 -34.06 32.61 32.64
CA LEU A 769 -34.37 32.08 33.98
C LEU A 769 -33.14 32.31 34.88
N GLY A 770 -33.33 33.01 35.99
CA GLY A 770 -32.28 33.36 36.97
C GLY A 770 -32.37 32.63 38.30
#